data_AF-A0A945FKU2-F1
#
_entry.id   AF-A0A945FKU2-F1
#
_cell.length_a   1.000
_cell.length_b   1.000
_cell.length_c   1.000
_cell.angle_alpha   90.00
_cell.angle_beta   90.00
_cell.angle_gamma   90.00
#
_symmetry.space_group_name_H-M   'P 1'
#
loop_
_entity.id
_entity.type
_entity.pdbx_description
1 polymer ?
#
loop_
_entity_poly.entity_id
_entity_poly.type
_entity_poly.pdbx_seq_one_letter_code
_entity_poly.pdbx_strand_id
1 'polypeptide(L)'
;MVSVADFESRLNTLDVSLFDAILSGTSEQDRLALLELQRAVREAFGEYVYLEIGSHLGGSIQPHLIDPRCQKIYSIDKRPAEQPDERGISFPYPNNSTQKMLKLLENISAADMHKIVAIDADASEIDPAQIDVAPQFCFIDGEHTNRAVISDFEFCYKICAPNSLIVFHDVNIVGEGVKAVLRSLQEKGIKHSAVHVGGVVFAIGLGDVELSNPEKLDPIPVAESEGTQGNWVLEPDPISLAAQMRHVFDNVEQAREKGLKGSNYVKNHLTWVQAAEKVQDRLYALQEKPIRREMNLNQHVSLGGTPEPVAEVGVAAAVFVWPNGGDTTLCNDQVQRFTPSASRTVVLEGEIWSQALNAQLSEITESYVAVLRDDVVVTEGWLSRLTDYLDAQTDVAVIVPRLPVGDRPQFVKTKYKSLKRELQRFGKRFVTQEPEELLDVESIQTACVIIRTDVLRLLGGFDGGFNTPGFWVDFVRRCLQMNQRVVCASNVFVHCEKVVVGDAEQKEKHAVDRLVAGDVLRAEGDPSGALACYKEALETKPNYLEAALIHSAVLLEEDRPEEAAHIFEALVEKHPDSSRLHNYYGRCLFMAGKRADGKVEFEKSIELDSEFGEAYSNLAVLLWEDGDLDEALDKMNRAAELSPQSPDVIFNIGMIYAQLGQGTMAIEMLQHYLTMSPNDLHAKTYLAVLLLENGAEQDGVAQLEDVLAVDPEHPEALRVLGDLQMAVDDADGGQSNG
;
A
#
# COMPACT_ATOMS: atom_id res chain seq x y z
N MET A 1 43.23 15.61 -9.97
CA MET A 1 42.63 16.84 -10.49
C MET A 1 41.88 16.50 -11.75
N VAL A 2 40.55 16.60 -11.72
CA VAL A 2 39.69 16.51 -12.90
C VAL A 2 39.98 17.75 -13.76
N SER A 3 40.30 17.57 -15.04
CA SER A 3 40.48 18.72 -15.94
C SER A 3 39.12 19.36 -16.26
N VAL A 4 39.06 20.65 -16.60
CA VAL A 4 37.80 21.30 -17.00
C VAL A 4 37.11 20.54 -18.15
N ALA A 5 37.87 20.07 -19.13
CA ALA A 5 37.33 19.29 -20.25
C ALA A 5 36.78 17.92 -19.80
N ASP A 6 37.42 17.29 -18.81
CA ASP A 6 36.98 16.02 -18.22
C ASP A 6 35.69 16.20 -17.42
N PHE A 7 35.61 17.25 -16.59
CA PHE A 7 34.39 17.60 -15.85
C PHE A 7 33.21 17.89 -16.79
N GLU A 8 33.43 18.74 -17.80
CA GLU A 8 32.39 19.07 -18.80
C GLU A 8 31.90 17.83 -19.53
N SER A 9 32.80 16.92 -19.93
CA SER A 9 32.43 15.66 -20.56
C SER A 9 31.55 14.82 -19.64
N ARG A 10 31.98 14.63 -18.40
CA ARG A 10 31.29 13.79 -17.40
C ARG A 10 29.93 14.34 -17.01
N LEU A 11 29.80 15.66 -16.83
CA LEU A 11 28.50 16.27 -16.56
C LEU A 11 27.55 16.14 -17.76
N ASN A 12 28.05 16.34 -18.99
CA ASN A 12 27.21 16.21 -20.19
C ASN A 12 26.69 14.78 -20.41
N THR A 13 27.45 13.77 -20.00
CA THR A 13 27.05 12.36 -20.04
C THR A 13 26.37 11.88 -18.75
N LEU A 14 26.09 12.78 -17.79
CA LEU A 14 25.52 12.45 -16.48
C LEU A 14 26.28 11.34 -15.74
N ASP A 15 27.60 11.37 -15.82
CA ASP A 15 28.47 10.37 -15.19
C ASP A 15 28.45 10.53 -13.65
N VAL A 16 27.70 9.63 -13.00
CA VAL A 16 27.50 9.60 -11.54
C VAL A 16 28.78 9.39 -10.73
N SER A 17 29.88 8.97 -11.37
CA SER A 17 31.17 8.85 -10.67
C SER A 17 31.73 10.19 -10.17
N LEU A 18 31.08 11.32 -10.53
CA LEU A 18 31.35 12.63 -9.93
C LEU A 18 31.03 12.69 -8.42
N PHE A 19 30.30 11.71 -7.88
CA PHE A 19 29.98 11.58 -6.45
C PHE A 19 30.83 10.53 -5.70
N ASP A 20 31.73 9.81 -6.36
CA ASP A 20 32.38 8.62 -5.76
C ASP A 20 33.42 8.93 -4.68
N ALA A 21 33.91 10.17 -4.59
CA ALA A 21 35.00 10.50 -3.66
C ALA A 21 34.53 10.60 -2.19
N ILE A 22 33.26 10.91 -1.95
CA ILE A 22 32.60 10.90 -0.64
C ILE A 22 31.36 10.05 -0.77
N LEU A 23 31.39 8.88 -0.13
CA LEU A 23 30.24 7.99 -0.03
C LEU A 23 29.06 8.72 0.62
N SER A 24 27.97 8.88 -0.13
CA SER A 24 26.68 9.35 0.36
C SER A 24 25.63 8.25 0.26
N GLY A 25 24.55 8.38 1.04
CA GLY A 25 23.37 7.50 0.96
C GLY A 25 22.49 7.75 -0.28
N THR A 26 22.85 8.75 -1.10
CA THR A 26 22.14 9.14 -2.32
C THR A 26 22.21 8.02 -3.36
N SER A 27 21.04 7.59 -3.87
CA SER A 27 20.96 6.52 -4.87
C SER A 27 21.56 6.94 -6.21
N GLU A 28 21.80 5.99 -7.11
CA GLU A 28 22.28 6.30 -8.46
C GLU A 28 21.29 7.19 -9.23
N GLN A 29 19.98 6.96 -9.04
CA GLN A 29 18.93 7.76 -9.68
C GLN A 29 18.89 9.20 -9.15
N ASP A 30 19.08 9.40 -7.85
CA ASP A 30 19.16 10.74 -7.26
C ASP A 30 20.41 11.49 -7.74
N ARG A 31 21.55 10.79 -7.87
CA ARG A 31 22.78 11.37 -8.43
C ARG A 31 22.59 11.83 -9.88
N LEU A 32 21.90 11.03 -10.70
CA LEU A 32 21.54 11.41 -12.07
C LEU A 32 20.68 12.68 -12.06
N ALA A 33 19.63 12.73 -11.24
CA ALA A 33 18.75 13.90 -11.11
C ALA A 33 19.52 15.16 -10.68
N LEU A 34 20.43 15.05 -9.71
CA LEU A 34 21.27 16.17 -9.26
C LEU A 34 22.21 16.69 -10.36
N LEU A 35 22.80 15.81 -11.19
CA LEU A 35 23.63 16.24 -12.33
C LEU A 35 22.81 16.90 -13.43
N GLU A 36 21.59 16.42 -13.69
CA GLU A 36 20.66 17.05 -14.63
C GLU A 36 20.29 18.46 -14.18
N LEU A 37 19.98 18.63 -12.89
CA LEU A 37 19.65 19.94 -12.31
C LEU A 37 20.87 20.88 -12.32
N GLN A 38 22.07 20.37 -12.02
CA GLN A 38 23.31 21.14 -12.15
C GLN A 38 23.52 21.59 -13.60
N ARG A 39 23.30 20.71 -14.59
CA ARG A 39 23.39 21.08 -16.00
C ARG A 39 22.38 22.17 -16.37
N ALA A 40 21.12 22.03 -15.93
CA ALA A 40 20.07 23.02 -16.18
C ALA A 40 20.41 24.40 -15.57
N VAL A 41 20.96 24.44 -14.35
CA VAL A 41 21.43 25.69 -13.72
C VAL A 41 22.57 26.31 -14.52
N ARG A 42 23.54 25.51 -14.99
CA ARG A 42 24.66 26.01 -15.83
C ARG A 42 24.18 26.59 -17.15
N GLU A 43 23.16 26.00 -17.75
CA GLU A 43 22.54 26.48 -18.99
C GLU A 43 21.75 27.77 -18.76
N ALA A 44 20.98 27.84 -17.67
CA ALA A 44 20.14 28.99 -17.35
C ALA A 44 20.92 30.23 -16.90
N PHE A 45 21.97 30.05 -16.10
CA PHE A 45 22.67 31.16 -15.43
C PHE A 45 24.10 31.39 -15.91
N GLY A 46 24.71 30.42 -16.60
CA GLY A 46 26.13 30.45 -16.92
C GLY A 46 26.97 30.15 -15.69
N GLU A 47 27.17 31.13 -14.81
CA GLU A 47 27.79 30.99 -13.50
C GLU A 47 26.73 30.94 -12.40
N TYR A 48 27.00 30.21 -11.30
CA TYR A 48 26.02 30.04 -10.23
C TYR A 48 26.67 29.93 -8.85
N VAL A 49 25.88 30.27 -7.83
CA VAL A 49 26.17 30.02 -6.43
C VAL A 49 25.27 28.90 -5.92
N TYR A 50 25.90 27.92 -5.27
CA TYR A 50 25.23 26.76 -4.69
C TYR A 50 25.08 26.94 -3.18
N LEU A 51 23.94 26.52 -2.64
CA LEU A 51 23.69 26.47 -1.22
C LEU A 51 23.08 25.12 -0.87
N GLU A 52 23.57 24.49 0.18
CA GLU A 52 23.07 23.22 0.66
C GLU A 52 22.72 23.33 2.15
N ILE A 53 21.51 22.90 2.49
CA ILE A 53 21.05 22.72 3.88
C ILE A 53 21.04 21.22 4.16
N GLY A 54 21.66 20.80 5.27
CA GLY A 54 21.85 19.38 5.61
C GLY A 54 23.18 18.79 5.15
N SER A 55 24.19 19.64 4.91
CA SER A 55 25.53 19.21 4.49
C SER A 55 26.34 18.48 5.56
N HIS A 56 26.08 17.19 5.74
CA HIS A 56 26.77 16.37 6.74
C HIS A 56 28.24 16.10 6.37
N LEU A 57 28.46 15.30 5.31
CA LEU A 57 29.79 14.89 4.85
C LEU A 57 30.23 15.59 3.55
N GLY A 58 29.34 16.38 2.94
CA GLY A 58 29.61 17.07 1.67
C GLY A 58 29.49 16.16 0.44
N GLY A 59 28.71 15.08 0.54
CA GLY A 59 28.49 14.13 -0.55
C GLY A 59 27.89 14.79 -1.80
N SER A 60 26.85 15.60 -1.63
CA SER A 60 26.21 16.31 -2.75
C SER A 60 27.01 17.53 -3.23
N ILE A 61 27.93 18.05 -2.39
CA ILE A 61 28.79 19.19 -2.72
C ILE A 61 29.86 18.85 -3.77
N GLN A 62 30.29 17.59 -3.88
CA GLN A 62 31.48 17.18 -4.64
C GLN A 62 31.48 17.69 -6.10
N PRO A 63 30.40 17.52 -6.89
CA PRO A 63 30.40 17.97 -8.29
C PRO A 63 30.43 19.50 -8.40
N HIS A 64 29.83 20.22 -7.44
CA HIS A 64 29.84 21.68 -7.40
C HIS A 64 31.22 22.24 -7.05
N LEU A 65 31.97 21.57 -6.16
CA LEU A 65 33.31 22.00 -5.77
C LEU A 65 34.26 22.07 -6.96
N ILE A 66 34.22 21.05 -7.83
CA ILE A 66 35.08 20.93 -9.00
C ILE A 66 34.51 21.59 -10.26
N ASP A 67 33.27 22.10 -10.22
CA ASP A 67 32.69 22.85 -11.34
C ASP A 67 33.31 24.25 -11.42
N PRO A 68 33.96 24.62 -12.53
CA PRO A 68 34.51 25.97 -12.70
C PRO A 68 33.43 27.07 -12.78
N ARG A 69 32.17 26.72 -13.04
CA ARG A 69 31.05 27.67 -13.09
C ARG A 69 30.38 27.88 -11.73
N CYS A 70 30.65 27.01 -10.75
CA CYS A 70 30.23 27.23 -9.37
C CYS A 70 31.20 28.19 -8.69
N GLN A 71 30.73 29.40 -8.42
CA GLN A 71 31.56 30.48 -7.88
C GLN A 71 31.70 30.41 -6.35
N LYS A 72 30.66 29.91 -5.67
CA LYS A 72 30.59 29.86 -4.21
C LYS A 72 29.63 28.77 -3.75
N ILE A 73 29.94 28.15 -2.62
CA ILE A 73 29.19 27.07 -1.99
C ILE A 73 28.92 27.45 -0.54
N TYR A 74 27.65 27.57 -0.15
CA TYR A 74 27.26 27.65 1.25
C TYR A 74 26.85 26.28 1.75
N SER A 75 27.45 25.83 2.85
CA SER A 75 27.18 24.53 3.48
C SER A 75 26.62 24.78 4.87
N ILE A 76 25.31 24.66 5.00
CA ILE A 76 24.55 24.97 6.22
C ILE A 76 24.14 23.65 6.87
N ASP A 77 24.66 23.41 8.08
CA ASP A 77 24.18 22.30 8.90
C ASP A 77 24.69 22.42 10.34
N LYS A 78 23.84 22.12 11.32
CA LYS A 78 24.26 22.04 12.74
C LYS A 78 25.19 20.84 13.01
N ARG A 79 25.31 19.92 12.06
CA ARG A 79 26.10 18.67 12.10
C ARG A 79 25.80 17.88 13.35
N PRO A 80 24.51 17.58 13.59
CA PRO A 80 24.11 16.93 14.81
C PRO A 80 24.66 15.50 14.84
N ALA A 81 24.85 14.97 16.05
CA ALA A 81 25.22 13.57 16.21
C ALA A 81 24.08 12.62 15.79
N GLU A 82 22.85 13.12 15.73
CA GLU A 82 21.64 12.39 15.39
C GLU A 82 20.65 13.30 14.66
N GLN A 83 19.93 12.78 13.65
CA GLN A 83 18.98 13.54 12.84
C GLN A 83 17.60 12.87 12.84
N PRO A 84 16.53 13.57 13.27
CA PRO A 84 15.17 13.05 13.27
C PRO A 84 14.52 13.12 11.87
N ASP A 85 13.56 12.23 11.61
CA ASP A 85 12.68 12.24 10.43
C ASP A 85 11.18 12.29 10.77
N GLU A 86 10.30 12.49 9.77
CA GLU A 86 8.83 12.47 9.93
C GLU A 86 8.29 11.15 10.47
N ARG A 87 9.02 10.04 10.27
CA ARG A 87 8.63 8.70 10.75
C ARG A 87 8.91 8.54 12.26
N GLY A 88 9.63 9.47 12.86
CA GLY A 88 10.06 9.41 14.26
C GLY A 88 11.32 8.56 14.48
N ILE A 89 12.06 8.27 13.40
CA ILE A 89 13.35 7.59 13.42
C ILE A 89 14.45 8.65 13.50
N SER A 90 15.52 8.35 14.25
CA SER A 90 16.69 9.23 14.40
C SER A 90 17.93 8.53 13.85
N PHE A 91 18.59 9.12 12.86
CA PHE A 91 19.77 8.55 12.22
C PHE A 91 21.07 9.05 12.88
N PRO A 92 21.95 8.15 13.37
CA PRO A 92 23.18 8.55 14.04
C PRO A 92 24.30 8.89 13.06
N TYR A 93 24.94 10.04 13.26
CA TYR A 93 26.12 10.51 12.55
C TYR A 93 27.28 10.73 13.53
N PRO A 94 27.95 9.66 13.99
CA PRO A 94 29.01 9.77 14.97
C PRO A 94 30.20 10.59 14.42
N ASN A 95 30.65 11.55 15.22
CA ASN A 95 31.74 12.47 14.89
C ASN A 95 31.45 13.34 13.64
N ASN A 96 30.20 13.71 13.40
CA ASN A 96 29.85 14.70 12.38
C ASN A 96 30.41 16.08 12.77
N SER A 97 31.13 16.72 11.84
CA SER A 97 31.73 18.04 12.10
C SER A 97 32.19 18.70 10.80
N THR A 98 32.22 20.02 10.81
CA THR A 98 32.66 20.85 9.69
C THR A 98 34.09 20.53 9.27
N GLN A 99 34.97 20.31 10.24
CA GLN A 99 36.37 19.93 9.98
C GLN A 99 36.47 18.59 9.24
N LYS A 100 35.61 17.62 9.58
CA LYS A 100 35.58 16.32 8.91
C LYS A 100 35.09 16.46 7.46
N MET A 101 33.99 17.17 7.25
CA MET A 101 33.45 17.47 5.92
C MET A 101 34.50 18.19 5.04
N LEU A 102 35.10 19.27 5.54
CA LEU A 102 36.10 20.05 4.80
C LEU A 102 37.32 19.19 4.43
N LYS A 103 37.77 18.30 5.32
CA LYS A 103 38.89 17.39 5.03
C LYS A 103 38.56 16.37 3.96
N LEU A 104 37.31 15.89 3.90
CA LEU A 104 36.87 14.98 2.84
C LEU A 104 36.86 15.71 1.48
N LEU A 105 36.34 16.94 1.45
CA LEU A 105 36.28 17.78 0.25
C LEU A 105 37.68 18.23 -0.22
N GLU A 106 38.60 18.49 0.70
CA GLU A 106 40.00 18.85 0.38
C GLU A 106 40.72 17.75 -0.40
N ASN A 107 40.39 16.47 -0.14
CA ASN A 107 40.95 15.34 -0.89
C ASN A 107 40.48 15.30 -2.36
N ILE A 108 39.36 15.97 -2.68
CA ILE A 108 38.83 16.07 -4.05
C ILE A 108 39.53 17.21 -4.80
N SER A 109 39.49 18.41 -4.21
CA SER A 109 40.21 19.57 -4.75
C SER A 109 40.59 20.58 -3.68
N ALA A 110 41.82 20.46 -3.18
CA ALA A 110 42.41 21.45 -2.27
C ALA A 110 42.46 22.87 -2.88
N ALA A 111 42.57 22.99 -4.21
CA ALA A 111 42.62 24.27 -4.90
C ALA A 111 41.29 25.03 -4.86
N ASP A 112 40.16 24.31 -4.83
CA ASP A 112 38.81 24.88 -4.90
C ASP A 112 38.15 25.07 -3.53
N MET A 113 38.83 24.70 -2.44
CA MET A 113 38.31 24.84 -1.07
C MET A 113 37.92 26.27 -0.69
N HIS A 114 38.49 27.27 -1.38
CA HIS A 114 38.15 28.69 -1.20
C HIS A 114 36.70 29.03 -1.58
N LYS A 115 36.01 28.16 -2.34
CA LYS A 115 34.58 28.33 -2.69
C LYS A 115 33.64 28.08 -1.51
N ILE A 116 34.06 27.31 -0.51
CA ILE A 116 33.17 26.80 0.54
C ILE A 116 33.10 27.75 1.73
N VAL A 117 31.88 28.11 2.11
CA VAL A 117 31.55 28.78 3.37
C VAL A 117 30.65 27.84 4.18
N ALA A 118 31.18 27.30 5.28
CA ALA A 118 30.42 26.44 6.18
C ALA A 118 29.80 27.24 7.33
N ILE A 119 28.53 26.98 7.62
CA ILE A 119 27.78 27.62 8.70
C ILE A 119 27.19 26.52 9.61
N ASP A 120 27.61 26.52 10.87
CA ASP A 120 27.25 25.50 11.86
C ASP A 120 26.00 25.92 12.64
N ALA A 121 24.87 25.99 11.95
CA ALA A 121 23.59 26.45 12.51
C ALA A 121 22.39 25.81 11.80
N ASP A 122 21.22 25.90 12.42
CA ASP A 122 19.94 25.65 11.75
C ASP A 122 19.62 26.82 10.79
N ALA A 123 19.05 26.54 9.63
CA ALA A 123 18.75 27.58 8.63
C ALA A 123 17.82 28.67 9.18
N SER A 124 16.92 28.33 10.11
CA SER A 124 16.02 29.30 10.77
C SER A 124 16.73 30.28 11.71
N GLU A 125 17.96 29.96 12.14
CA GLU A 125 18.77 30.76 13.07
C GLU A 125 19.80 31.64 12.35
N ILE A 126 19.99 31.44 11.04
CA ILE A 126 20.96 32.19 10.25
C ILE A 126 20.40 33.56 9.89
N ASP A 127 21.17 34.61 10.20
CA ASP A 127 20.91 35.94 9.66
C ASP A 127 21.14 35.91 8.13
N PRO A 128 20.12 36.21 7.30
CA PRO A 128 20.25 36.26 5.84
C PRO A 128 21.43 37.09 5.34
N ALA A 129 21.89 38.10 6.11
CA ALA A 129 23.06 38.90 5.76
C ALA A 129 24.39 38.11 5.75
N GLN A 130 24.44 36.92 6.34
CA GLN A 130 25.59 36.01 6.26
C GLN A 130 25.73 35.37 4.87
N ILE A 131 24.65 35.36 4.08
CA ILE A 131 24.66 34.93 2.69
C ILE A 131 24.88 36.17 1.82
N ASP A 132 26.15 36.52 1.63
CA ASP A 132 26.58 37.74 0.93
C ASP A 132 26.38 37.69 -0.60
N VAL A 133 26.23 36.49 -1.18
CA VAL A 133 25.92 36.31 -2.59
C VAL A 133 24.69 35.42 -2.74
N ALA A 134 23.65 35.93 -3.40
CA ALA A 134 22.40 35.22 -3.58
C ALA A 134 22.58 33.92 -4.39
N PRO A 135 22.20 32.74 -3.87
CA PRO A 135 22.30 31.48 -4.59
C PRO A 135 21.30 31.38 -5.74
N GLN A 136 21.74 30.75 -6.84
CA GLN A 136 20.87 30.35 -7.96
C GLN A 136 20.44 28.88 -7.83
N PHE A 137 21.15 28.09 -7.02
CA PHE A 137 20.85 26.67 -6.80
C PHE A 137 20.89 26.38 -5.30
N CYS A 138 19.72 26.17 -4.69
CA CYS A 138 19.59 25.71 -3.31
C CYS A 138 19.18 24.24 -3.28
N PHE A 139 19.85 23.43 -2.45
CA PHE A 139 19.51 22.04 -2.18
C PHE A 139 19.16 21.87 -0.70
N ILE A 140 18.01 21.28 -0.42
CA ILE A 140 17.46 21.06 0.91
C ILE A 140 17.43 19.56 1.17
N ASP A 141 18.34 19.11 2.03
CA ASP A 141 18.50 17.73 2.52
C ASP A 141 18.75 17.76 4.05
N GLY A 142 18.05 18.69 4.73
CA GLY A 142 18.13 18.95 6.16
C GLY A 142 17.35 17.93 6.98
N GLU A 143 16.83 18.33 8.15
CA GLU A 143 15.95 17.44 8.93
C GLU A 143 14.81 16.94 8.04
N HIS A 144 14.59 15.62 8.02
CA HIS A 144 13.60 14.98 7.16
C HIS A 144 12.19 15.11 7.74
N THR A 145 11.85 16.32 8.17
CA THR A 145 10.55 16.72 8.71
C THR A 145 9.87 17.71 7.78
N ASN A 146 8.55 17.58 7.58
CA ASN A 146 7.73 18.50 6.80
C ASN A 146 7.87 19.94 7.33
N ARG A 147 8.00 20.09 8.65
CA ARG A 147 8.21 21.40 9.30
C ARG A 147 9.57 22.01 8.95
N ALA A 148 10.64 21.22 9.03
CA ALA A 148 11.97 21.71 8.70
C ALA A 148 12.06 22.09 7.23
N VAL A 149 11.55 21.26 6.33
CA VAL A 149 11.53 21.56 4.88
C VAL A 149 10.80 22.87 4.55
N ILE A 150 9.67 23.16 5.20
CA ILE A 150 8.98 24.45 5.02
C ILE A 150 9.86 25.60 5.53
N SER A 151 10.47 25.45 6.71
CA SER A 151 11.37 26.46 7.31
C SER A 151 12.60 26.73 6.44
N ASP A 152 13.24 25.66 5.95
CA ASP A 152 14.41 25.69 5.09
C ASP A 152 14.09 26.33 3.73
N PHE A 153 12.92 26.01 3.18
CA PHE A 153 12.40 26.69 1.99
C PHE A 153 12.20 28.18 2.23
N GLU A 154 11.56 28.57 3.34
CA GLU A 154 11.35 29.98 3.66
C GLU A 154 12.65 30.75 3.83
N PHE A 155 13.68 30.11 4.38
CA PHE A 155 15.03 30.67 4.44
C PHE A 155 15.61 30.83 3.02
N CYS A 156 15.64 29.76 2.24
CA CYS A 156 16.14 29.78 0.85
C CYS A 156 15.45 30.85 0.01
N TYR A 157 14.12 30.92 0.07
CA TYR A 157 13.31 31.89 -0.66
C TYR A 157 13.66 33.36 -0.34
N LYS A 158 14.14 33.65 0.88
CA LYS A 158 14.54 35.01 1.28
C LYS A 158 15.90 35.41 0.75
N ILE A 159 16.80 34.46 0.52
CA ILE A 159 18.20 34.70 0.16
C ILE A 159 18.51 34.42 -1.31
N CYS A 160 17.74 33.56 -1.97
CA CYS A 160 18.01 33.15 -3.33
C CYS A 160 17.81 34.30 -4.32
N ALA A 161 18.43 34.15 -5.50
CA ALA A 161 18.20 35.07 -6.60
C ALA A 161 16.72 34.99 -7.06
N PRO A 162 16.16 36.08 -7.64
CA PRO A 162 14.77 36.06 -8.13
C PRO A 162 14.46 34.94 -9.12
N ASN A 163 15.46 34.58 -9.95
CA ASN A 163 15.46 33.39 -10.77
C ASN A 163 16.42 32.39 -10.12
N SER A 164 15.89 31.30 -9.59
CA SER A 164 16.68 30.30 -8.87
C SER A 164 15.99 28.93 -8.91
N LEU A 165 16.77 27.89 -8.68
CA LEU A 165 16.30 26.53 -8.51
C LEU A 165 16.41 26.14 -7.03
N ILE A 166 15.32 25.67 -6.43
CA ILE A 166 15.29 25.10 -5.08
C ILE A 166 14.92 23.63 -5.20
N VAL A 167 15.77 22.76 -4.67
CA VAL A 167 15.67 21.31 -4.81
C VAL A 167 15.50 20.68 -3.44
N PHE A 168 14.62 19.69 -3.34
CA PHE A 168 14.30 18.95 -2.13
C PHE A 168 14.69 17.49 -2.34
N HIS A 169 15.35 16.92 -1.33
CA HIS A 169 15.62 15.49 -1.24
C HIS A 169 14.55 14.76 -0.40
N ASP A 170 14.52 13.43 -0.48
CA ASP A 170 13.65 12.56 0.32
C ASP A 170 12.16 12.94 0.29
N VAL A 171 11.63 13.35 -0.88
CA VAL A 171 10.23 13.81 -0.99
C VAL A 171 9.17 12.74 -0.71
N ASN A 172 9.57 11.47 -0.69
CA ASN A 172 8.77 10.37 -0.16
C ASN A 172 8.52 10.48 1.36
N ILE A 173 9.40 11.18 2.08
CA ILE A 173 9.29 11.48 3.52
C ILE A 173 8.69 12.87 3.74
N VAL A 174 9.16 13.89 3.00
CA VAL A 174 8.83 15.32 3.24
C VAL A 174 7.80 15.91 2.25
N GLY A 175 7.12 15.05 1.48
CA GLY A 175 6.26 15.47 0.36
C GLY A 175 5.11 16.39 0.76
N GLU A 176 4.53 16.25 1.96
CA GLU A 176 3.47 17.14 2.43
C GLU A 176 4.00 18.56 2.71
N GLY A 177 5.24 18.69 3.20
CA GLY A 177 5.93 19.97 3.34
C GLY A 177 6.16 20.64 1.99
N VAL A 178 6.61 19.89 0.99
CA VAL A 178 6.79 20.39 -0.39
C VAL A 178 5.45 20.83 -1.01
N LYS A 179 4.36 20.08 -0.81
CA LYS A 179 3.01 20.48 -1.24
C LYS A 179 2.55 21.77 -0.56
N ALA A 180 2.83 21.94 0.73
CA ALA A 180 2.51 23.18 1.46
C ALA A 180 3.29 24.38 0.90
N VAL A 181 4.57 24.18 0.54
CA VAL A 181 5.38 25.19 -0.15
C VAL A 181 4.76 25.59 -1.48
N LEU A 182 4.42 24.63 -2.34
CA LEU A 182 3.79 24.90 -3.65
C LEU A 182 2.47 25.66 -3.51
N ARG A 183 1.62 25.24 -2.56
CA ARG A 183 0.38 25.96 -2.25
C ARG A 183 0.65 27.40 -1.82
N SER A 184 1.64 27.62 -0.96
CA SER A 184 2.01 28.97 -0.51
C SER A 184 2.51 29.84 -1.66
N LEU A 185 3.31 29.29 -2.58
CA LEU A 185 3.77 29.99 -3.78
C LEU A 185 2.60 30.38 -4.69
N GLN A 186 1.67 29.44 -4.92
CA GLN A 186 0.47 29.66 -5.72
C GLN A 186 -0.45 30.72 -5.10
N GLU A 187 -0.71 30.64 -3.79
CA GLU A 187 -1.53 31.61 -3.05
C GLU A 187 -0.93 33.02 -3.07
N LYS A 188 0.40 33.12 -3.02
CA LYS A 188 1.13 34.40 -3.12
C LYS A 188 1.27 34.90 -4.56
N GLY A 189 0.81 34.13 -5.55
CA GLY A 189 0.96 34.47 -6.97
C GLY A 189 2.42 34.57 -7.43
N ILE A 190 3.32 33.84 -6.78
CA ILE A 190 4.74 33.83 -7.13
C ILE A 190 4.90 32.97 -8.38
N LYS A 191 5.58 33.49 -9.42
CA LYS A 191 5.87 32.73 -10.64
C LYS A 191 6.84 31.60 -10.31
N HIS A 192 6.42 30.36 -10.55
CA HIS A 192 7.23 29.17 -10.31
C HIS A 192 6.87 28.05 -11.29
N SER A 193 7.83 27.15 -11.50
CA SER A 193 7.65 25.83 -12.10
C SER A 193 8.07 24.76 -11.09
N ALA A 194 7.51 23.56 -11.19
CA ALA A 194 7.83 22.48 -10.27
C ALA A 194 7.82 21.13 -10.99
N VAL A 195 8.76 20.25 -10.66
CA VAL A 195 8.92 18.96 -11.33
C VAL A 195 9.51 17.93 -10.36
N HIS A 196 9.06 16.69 -10.49
CA HIS A 196 9.73 15.53 -9.92
C HIS A 196 10.77 15.03 -10.92
N VAL A 197 12.06 15.11 -10.58
CA VAL A 197 13.15 14.92 -11.56
C VAL A 197 13.54 13.45 -11.67
N GLY A 198 13.49 12.71 -10.56
CA GLY A 198 13.83 11.29 -10.49
C GLY A 198 14.16 10.86 -9.07
N GLY A 199 14.02 9.58 -8.76
CA GLY A 199 14.28 9.04 -7.42
C GLY A 199 13.41 9.71 -6.36
N VAL A 200 14.04 10.31 -5.35
CA VAL A 200 13.37 11.09 -4.29
C VAL A 200 13.64 12.60 -4.40
N VAL A 201 14.02 13.08 -5.60
CA VAL A 201 14.41 14.48 -5.85
C VAL A 201 13.28 15.26 -6.52
N PHE A 202 12.88 16.37 -5.88
CA PHE A 202 11.89 17.32 -6.39
C PHE A 202 12.49 18.71 -6.54
N ALA A 203 12.15 19.42 -7.62
CA ALA A 203 12.71 20.74 -7.91
C ALA A 203 11.62 21.78 -8.14
N ILE A 204 11.84 22.98 -7.62
CA ILE A 204 11.03 24.18 -7.84
C ILE A 204 11.91 25.25 -8.50
N GLY A 205 11.57 25.63 -9.72
CA GLY A 205 12.15 26.78 -10.41
C GLY A 205 11.37 28.04 -10.06
N LEU A 206 12.02 29.05 -9.47
CA LEU A 206 11.44 30.36 -9.18
C LEU A 206 11.69 31.33 -10.34
N GLY A 207 10.72 32.22 -10.59
CA GLY A 207 10.82 33.25 -11.61
C GLY A 207 10.68 32.69 -13.03
N ASP A 208 11.67 32.97 -13.89
CA ASP A 208 11.69 32.55 -15.29
C ASP A 208 12.38 31.19 -15.53
N VAL A 209 12.72 30.47 -14.46
CA VAL A 209 13.29 29.11 -14.55
C VAL A 209 12.18 28.13 -14.95
N GLU A 210 12.16 27.74 -16.23
CA GLU A 210 11.27 26.70 -16.76
C GLU A 210 11.94 25.33 -16.68
N LEU A 211 11.27 24.40 -16.00
CA LEU A 211 11.68 22.99 -15.93
C LEU A 211 10.83 22.22 -16.96
N SER A 212 11.42 21.88 -18.11
CA SER A 212 10.71 21.29 -19.26
C SER A 212 10.82 19.76 -19.29
N ASN A 213 9.78 19.06 -18.78
CA ASN A 213 9.29 17.78 -19.33
C ASN A 213 7.93 17.36 -18.70
N PRO A 214 6.77 17.79 -19.21
CA PRO A 214 5.47 17.38 -18.68
C PRO A 214 4.95 16.01 -19.18
N GLU A 215 5.65 15.32 -20.12
CA GLU A 215 5.13 14.10 -20.78
C GLU A 215 5.62 12.76 -20.19
N LYS A 216 6.26 12.75 -19.02
CA LYS A 216 6.56 11.50 -18.27
C LYS A 216 6.44 11.71 -16.76
N LEU A 217 5.32 12.26 -16.33
CA LEU A 217 5.02 12.40 -14.91
C LEU A 217 3.74 11.64 -14.62
N ASP A 218 3.87 10.54 -13.89
CA ASP A 218 2.74 10.09 -13.07
C ASP A 218 2.34 11.29 -12.20
N PRO A 219 1.07 11.69 -12.21
CA PRO A 219 0.61 12.69 -11.27
C PRO A 219 0.90 12.18 -9.87
N ILE A 220 1.56 12.99 -9.05
CA ILE A 220 1.44 12.86 -7.60
C ILE A 220 -0.08 12.78 -7.36
N PRO A 221 -0.63 11.71 -6.75
CA PRO A 221 -2.06 11.57 -6.60
C PRO A 221 -2.59 12.81 -5.89
N VAL A 222 -3.25 13.64 -6.69
CA VAL A 222 -4.01 14.77 -6.22
C VAL A 222 -5.24 14.12 -5.62
N ALA A 223 -5.33 14.10 -4.30
CA ALA A 223 -6.65 14.04 -3.67
C ALA A 223 -7.40 15.25 -4.21
N GLU A 224 -8.29 15.02 -5.18
CA GLU A 224 -9.21 16.03 -5.66
C GLU A 224 -10.06 16.48 -4.47
N SER A 225 -9.72 17.63 -3.89
CA SER A 225 -10.63 18.34 -3.02
C SER A 225 -11.65 19.04 -3.90
N GLU A 226 -12.81 18.42 -4.09
CA GLU A 226 -14.01 19.16 -4.49
C GLU A 226 -14.22 20.33 -3.53
N GLY A 227 -14.43 21.50 -4.12
CA GLY A 227 -14.13 22.77 -3.48
C GLY A 227 -15.11 23.21 -2.40
N THR A 228 -14.65 24.21 -1.64
CA THR A 228 -15.54 25.25 -1.13
C THR A 228 -14.83 26.60 -1.18
N GLN A 229 -15.34 27.49 -2.04
CA GLN A 229 -15.14 28.93 -1.89
C GLN A 229 -15.79 29.39 -0.58
N GLY A 230 -15.02 30.07 0.29
CA GLY A 230 -15.56 30.76 1.46
C GLY A 230 -14.47 31.35 2.35
N ASN A 231 -14.23 32.66 2.24
CA ASN A 231 -13.44 33.47 3.18
C ASN A 231 -13.93 33.27 4.64
N TRP A 232 -13.02 33.25 5.64
CA TRP A 232 -12.99 34.04 6.90
C TRP A 232 -11.91 33.50 7.91
N VAL A 233 -10.95 34.39 8.22
CA VAL A 233 -9.76 34.51 9.12
C VAL A 233 -9.74 33.86 10.54
N LEU A 234 -8.55 33.44 11.03
CA LEU A 234 -7.96 33.79 12.37
C LEU A 234 -6.53 33.25 12.67
N GLU A 235 -5.52 34.11 12.51
CA GLU A 235 -4.53 34.44 13.58
C GLU A 235 -4.44 35.97 13.62
N PRO A 236 -4.32 36.62 14.80
CA PRO A 236 -4.09 38.06 14.83
C PRO A 236 -2.72 38.33 14.26
N ASP A 237 -2.68 39.16 13.22
CA ASP A 237 -1.42 39.58 12.63
C ASP A 237 -0.56 40.29 13.71
N PRO A 238 0.78 40.24 13.59
CA PRO A 238 1.69 40.83 14.58
C PRO A 238 1.42 42.30 14.93
N ILE A 239 0.77 43.08 14.04
CA ILE A 239 0.38 44.48 14.27
C ILE A 239 -0.81 44.55 15.24
N SER A 240 -1.77 43.63 15.11
CA SER A 240 -2.90 43.50 16.05
C SER A 240 -2.44 43.07 17.45
N LEU A 241 -1.48 42.14 17.54
CA LEU A 241 -0.85 41.78 18.82
C LEU A 241 -0.06 42.94 19.42
N ALA A 242 0.72 43.65 18.60
CA ALA A 242 1.45 44.85 19.03
C ALA A 242 0.50 45.97 19.48
N ALA A 243 -0.66 46.13 18.85
CA ALA A 243 -1.69 47.08 19.26
C ALA A 243 -2.32 46.72 20.61
N GLN A 244 -2.54 45.43 20.88
CA GLN A 244 -3.02 44.96 22.18
C GLN A 244 -1.96 45.14 23.27
N MET A 245 -0.70 44.83 22.97
CA MET A 245 0.42 45.08 23.89
C MET A 245 0.60 46.59 24.16
N ARG A 246 0.41 47.42 23.14
CA ARG A 246 0.43 48.89 23.26
C ARG A 246 -0.78 49.42 24.05
N HIS A 247 -1.97 48.83 23.88
CA HIS A 247 -3.13 49.15 24.71
C HIS A 247 -2.91 48.80 26.19
N VAL A 248 -2.25 47.68 26.49
CA VAL A 248 -1.85 47.31 27.85
C VAL A 248 -0.79 48.28 28.40
N PHE A 249 0.14 48.72 27.55
CA PHE A 249 1.15 49.73 27.87
C PHE A 249 0.55 51.13 28.09
N ASP A 250 -0.52 51.48 27.39
CA ASP A 250 -1.19 52.79 27.50
C ASP A 250 -2.22 52.81 28.65
N ASN A 251 -2.71 51.65 29.09
CA ASN A 251 -3.71 51.49 30.17
C ASN A 251 -3.12 50.75 31.39
N VAL A 252 -1.90 51.15 31.77
CA VAL A 252 -1.08 50.47 32.80
C VAL A 252 -1.83 50.29 34.12
N GLU A 253 -2.59 51.27 34.59
CA GLU A 253 -3.27 51.18 35.89
C GLU A 253 -4.37 50.11 35.91
N GLN A 254 -5.12 49.97 34.82
CA GLN A 254 -6.19 48.97 34.71
C GLN A 254 -5.61 47.54 34.55
N ALA A 255 -4.51 47.42 33.81
CA ALA A 255 -3.75 46.17 33.72
C ALA A 255 -3.12 45.80 35.07
N ARG A 256 -2.60 46.80 35.81
CA ARG A 256 -2.02 46.65 37.14
C ARG A 256 -3.08 46.23 38.16
N GLU A 257 -4.31 46.74 38.09
CA GLU A 257 -5.42 46.33 38.98
C GLU A 257 -5.85 44.87 38.75
N LYS A 258 -5.94 44.42 37.49
CA LYS A 258 -6.20 43.00 37.15
C LYS A 258 -5.02 42.09 37.56
N GLY A 259 -3.79 42.54 37.35
CA GLY A 259 -2.57 41.86 37.79
C GLY A 259 -2.47 41.74 39.32
N LEU A 260 -2.88 42.77 40.07
CA LEU A 260 -2.95 42.75 41.54
C LEU A 260 -3.98 41.74 42.06
N LYS A 261 -5.12 41.59 41.38
CA LYS A 261 -6.14 40.57 41.72
C LYS A 261 -5.59 39.15 41.50
N GLY A 262 -4.86 38.92 40.41
CA GLY A 262 -4.17 37.65 40.14
C GLY A 262 -3.02 37.38 41.11
N SER A 263 -2.21 38.40 41.42
CA SER A 263 -1.10 38.32 42.37
C SER A 263 -1.59 38.01 43.80
N ASN A 264 -2.69 38.61 44.25
CA ASN A 264 -3.28 38.32 45.57
C ASN A 264 -3.82 36.89 45.67
N TYR A 265 -4.34 36.32 44.58
CA TYR A 265 -4.77 34.92 44.55
C TYR A 265 -3.57 33.97 44.70
N VAL A 266 -2.49 34.24 43.95
CA VAL A 266 -1.24 33.43 43.97
C VAL A 266 -0.51 33.57 45.32
N LYS A 267 -0.40 34.79 45.86
CA LYS A 267 0.28 35.10 47.13
C LYS A 267 -0.35 34.41 48.34
N ASN A 268 -1.63 34.11 48.28
CA ASN A 268 -2.37 33.44 49.36
C ASN A 268 -2.37 31.90 49.26
N HIS A 269 -1.90 31.31 48.15
CA HIS A 269 -2.10 29.88 47.89
C HIS A 269 -0.88 29.10 47.36
N LEU A 270 0.20 29.74 46.88
CA LEU A 270 1.38 29.05 46.32
C LEU A 270 2.68 29.84 46.56
N THR A 271 3.81 29.15 46.79
CA THR A 271 5.14 29.79 46.78
C THR A 271 5.65 29.97 45.35
N TRP A 272 6.34 31.08 45.06
CA TRP A 272 6.76 31.46 43.69
C TRP A 272 7.64 30.41 43.00
N VAL A 273 8.47 29.69 43.75
CA VAL A 273 9.32 28.61 43.21
C VAL A 273 8.46 27.42 42.78
N GLN A 274 7.49 27.00 43.60
CA GLN A 274 6.58 25.90 43.24
C GLN A 274 5.59 26.26 42.14
N ALA A 275 5.23 27.55 42.02
CA ALA A 275 4.41 28.04 40.92
C ALA A 275 5.21 28.06 39.60
N ALA A 276 6.48 28.47 39.63
CA ALA A 276 7.37 28.45 38.47
C ALA A 276 7.69 27.01 38.03
N GLU A 277 8.04 26.12 38.96
CA GLU A 277 8.27 24.69 38.69
C GLU A 277 7.00 24.04 38.14
N LYS A 278 5.82 24.29 38.72
CA LYS A 278 4.57 23.74 38.17
C LYS A 278 4.22 24.30 36.80
N VAL A 279 4.57 25.55 36.49
CA VAL A 279 4.35 26.13 35.16
C VAL A 279 5.34 25.55 34.16
N GLN A 280 6.60 25.36 34.56
CA GLN A 280 7.63 24.74 33.75
C GLN A 280 7.32 23.26 33.49
N ASP A 281 6.94 22.49 34.50
CA ASP A 281 6.44 21.12 34.37
C ASP A 281 5.19 21.04 33.50
N ARG A 282 4.29 22.04 33.60
CA ARG A 282 3.11 22.12 32.73
C ARG A 282 3.51 22.40 31.29
N LEU A 283 4.47 23.28 31.05
CA LEU A 283 4.94 23.64 29.71
C LEU A 283 5.71 22.48 29.06
N TYR A 284 6.56 21.77 29.81
CA TYR A 284 7.20 20.54 29.34
C TYR A 284 6.19 19.42 29.06
N ALA A 285 5.23 19.19 29.97
CA ALA A 285 4.15 18.22 29.73
C ALA A 285 3.17 18.63 28.60
N LEU A 286 3.17 19.91 28.19
CA LEU A 286 2.41 20.43 27.05
C LEU A 286 3.21 20.34 25.73
N GLN A 287 4.52 20.12 25.77
CA GLN A 287 5.37 19.93 24.59
C GLN A 287 5.42 18.46 24.12
N GLU A 288 5.18 17.50 25.02
CA GLU A 288 5.20 16.06 24.67
C GLU A 288 3.82 15.46 24.32
N LYS A 289 2.72 16.21 24.44
CA LYS A 289 1.38 15.73 24.03
C LYS A 289 0.60 16.81 23.30
N PRO A 290 0.04 16.52 22.11
CA PRO A 290 -0.70 17.52 21.36
C PRO A 290 -2.01 17.83 22.08
N ILE A 291 -2.12 19.07 22.56
CA ILE A 291 -3.39 19.71 22.90
C ILE A 291 -3.64 20.78 21.85
N ARG A 292 -4.77 20.72 21.13
CA ARG A 292 -5.49 21.94 20.69
C ARG A 292 -6.96 21.65 20.39
N ARG A 293 -7.83 22.54 20.89
CA ARG A 293 -9.24 22.75 20.46
C ARG A 293 -9.18 23.45 19.08
N GLU A 294 -10.18 23.47 18.19
CA GLU A 294 -11.62 23.71 18.38
C GLU A 294 -12.43 23.38 17.10
N MET A 295 -13.77 23.31 17.24
CA MET A 295 -14.78 23.07 16.20
C MET A 295 -14.85 24.17 15.12
N ASN A 296 -15.24 23.79 13.90
CA ASN A 296 -16.27 24.53 13.16
C ASN A 296 -17.13 23.58 12.32
N LEU A 297 -18.41 23.52 12.70
CA LEU A 297 -19.54 22.98 11.94
C LEU A 297 -19.80 23.92 10.76
N ASN A 298 -19.98 23.37 9.55
CA ASN A 298 -20.90 23.91 8.55
C ASN A 298 -21.03 22.92 7.39
N GLN A 299 -22.06 22.06 7.44
CA GLN A 299 -23.24 22.12 6.58
C GLN A 299 -24.18 21.00 7.02
N HIS A 300 -25.35 21.42 7.54
CA HIS A 300 -26.41 20.52 7.97
C HIS A 300 -27.28 20.13 6.78
N VAL A 301 -27.54 18.84 6.63
CA VAL A 301 -28.83 18.35 6.13
C VAL A 301 -29.35 17.36 7.16
N SER A 302 -30.43 17.73 7.85
CA SER A 302 -31.09 16.85 8.80
C SER A 302 -32.07 15.94 8.06
N LEU A 303 -32.00 14.63 8.29
CA LEU A 303 -33.17 13.78 8.20
C LEU A 303 -33.45 13.26 9.61
N GLY A 304 -34.66 13.57 10.08
CA GLY A 304 -35.07 13.35 11.46
C GLY A 304 -35.39 11.90 11.75
N GLY A 305 -34.90 11.44 12.91
CA GLY A 305 -35.29 10.21 13.57
C GLY A 305 -34.35 9.95 14.73
N THR A 306 -34.81 10.11 15.97
CA THR A 306 -34.07 9.64 17.15
C THR A 306 -34.20 8.12 17.22
N PRO A 307 -33.11 7.33 17.22
CA PRO A 307 -33.22 5.89 17.45
C PRO A 307 -33.45 5.62 18.94
N GLU A 308 -34.49 4.85 19.26
CA GLU A 308 -34.61 4.19 20.56
C GLU A 308 -33.53 3.10 20.70
N PRO A 309 -33.04 2.79 21.90
CA PRO A 309 -32.07 1.72 22.11
C PRO A 309 -32.69 0.36 21.76
N VAL A 310 -32.19 -0.25 20.69
CA VAL A 310 -32.58 -1.60 20.26
C VAL A 310 -32.03 -2.62 21.25
N ALA A 311 -32.88 -3.58 21.64
CA ALA A 311 -32.52 -4.68 22.53
C ALA A 311 -31.47 -5.61 21.89
N GLU A 312 -30.50 -6.07 22.69
CA GLU A 312 -29.46 -7.04 22.30
C GLU A 312 -30.11 -8.36 21.87
N VAL A 313 -30.26 -8.57 20.56
CA VAL A 313 -30.49 -9.88 19.96
C VAL A 313 -29.12 -10.43 19.54
N GLY A 314 -28.77 -11.59 20.08
CA GLY A 314 -27.40 -12.11 20.08
C GLY A 314 -26.90 -12.53 18.71
N VAL A 315 -26.07 -11.69 18.11
CA VAL A 315 -25.17 -12.08 17.02
C VAL A 315 -23.90 -12.69 17.62
N ALA A 316 -23.48 -13.84 17.10
CA ALA A 316 -22.24 -14.52 17.49
C ALA A 316 -21.12 -14.14 16.51
N ALA A 317 -20.05 -13.54 17.02
CA ALA A 317 -18.81 -13.31 16.28
C ALA A 317 -17.63 -13.98 17.00
N ALA A 318 -16.65 -14.46 16.22
CA ALA A 318 -15.35 -14.84 16.76
C ALA A 318 -14.50 -13.57 16.89
N VAL A 319 -14.16 -13.20 18.12
CA VAL A 319 -13.47 -11.94 18.44
C VAL A 319 -12.01 -12.23 18.75
N PHE A 320 -11.11 -11.84 17.85
CA PHE A 320 -9.67 -11.99 18.01
C PHE A 320 -9.06 -10.70 18.55
N VAL A 321 -8.26 -10.84 19.60
CA VAL A 321 -7.46 -9.75 20.17
C VAL A 321 -5.99 -10.04 19.92
N TRP A 322 -5.32 -9.17 19.16
CA TRP A 322 -3.88 -9.30 18.88
C TRP A 322 -3.03 -8.33 19.72
N PRO A 323 -1.83 -8.73 20.17
CA PRO A 323 -0.98 -7.89 21.01
C PRO A 323 -0.26 -6.78 20.24
N ASN A 324 -0.22 -5.57 20.80
CA ASN A 324 0.53 -4.41 20.26
C ASN A 324 1.29 -3.63 21.35
N GLY A 325 1.50 -4.26 22.52
CA GLY A 325 2.15 -3.62 23.68
C GLY A 325 1.20 -2.74 24.51
N GLY A 326 -0.11 -2.82 24.27
CA GLY A 326 -1.16 -2.12 25.00
C GLY A 326 -1.52 -2.76 26.34
N ASP A 327 -2.44 -2.13 27.09
CA ASP A 327 -3.00 -2.72 28.31
C ASP A 327 -4.06 -3.78 27.96
N THR A 328 -3.58 -5.01 27.73
CA THR A 328 -4.40 -6.17 27.39
C THR A 328 -5.51 -6.43 28.41
N THR A 329 -5.29 -6.09 29.69
CA THR A 329 -6.28 -6.31 30.75
C THR A 329 -7.46 -5.36 30.58
N LEU A 330 -7.19 -4.10 30.25
CA LEU A 330 -8.22 -3.11 30.00
C LEU A 330 -9.05 -3.43 28.75
N CYS A 331 -8.42 -3.82 27.64
CA CYS A 331 -9.11 -4.18 26.41
C CYS A 331 -9.97 -5.43 26.61
N ASN A 332 -9.41 -6.50 27.20
CA ASN A 332 -10.14 -7.73 27.48
C ASN A 332 -11.35 -7.49 28.39
N ASP A 333 -11.20 -6.66 29.44
CA ASP A 333 -12.32 -6.28 30.32
C ASP A 333 -13.44 -5.53 29.57
N GLN A 334 -13.11 -4.74 28.55
CA GLN A 334 -14.10 -4.00 27.76
C GLN A 334 -14.74 -4.87 26.69
N VAL A 335 -13.96 -5.68 25.99
CA VAL A 335 -14.46 -6.65 25.02
C VAL A 335 -15.41 -7.63 25.73
N GLN A 336 -15.01 -8.25 26.84
CA GLN A 336 -15.88 -9.15 27.60
C GLN A 336 -17.18 -8.48 28.10
N ARG A 337 -17.14 -7.17 28.38
CA ARG A 337 -18.29 -6.43 28.89
C ARG A 337 -19.27 -5.97 27.81
N PHE A 338 -18.78 -5.68 26.61
CA PHE A 338 -19.55 -5.03 25.53
C PHE A 338 -19.70 -5.90 24.28
N THR A 339 -19.25 -7.15 24.33
CA THR A 339 -19.47 -8.17 23.31
C THR A 339 -20.66 -9.03 23.74
N PRO A 340 -21.61 -9.36 22.84
CA PRO A 340 -22.72 -10.24 23.18
C PRO A 340 -22.24 -11.58 23.74
N SER A 341 -22.99 -12.14 24.70
CA SER A 341 -22.64 -13.40 25.39
C SER A 341 -22.53 -14.63 24.47
N ALA A 342 -23.06 -14.54 23.24
CA ALA A 342 -22.96 -15.57 22.21
C ALA A 342 -21.62 -15.56 21.45
N SER A 343 -20.76 -14.56 21.65
CA SER A 343 -19.48 -14.43 20.94
C SER A 343 -18.34 -15.11 21.68
N ARG A 344 -17.40 -15.69 20.93
CA ARG A 344 -16.18 -16.33 21.46
C ARG A 344 -15.00 -15.37 21.34
N THR A 345 -14.38 -14.99 22.47
CA THR A 345 -13.13 -14.22 22.44
C THR A 345 -11.92 -15.16 22.40
N VAL A 346 -11.02 -14.94 21.45
CA VAL A 346 -9.75 -15.65 21.29
C VAL A 346 -8.62 -14.64 21.44
N VAL A 347 -7.74 -14.88 22.43
CA VAL A 347 -6.51 -14.12 22.60
C VAL A 347 -5.38 -14.91 21.95
N LEU A 348 -4.65 -14.29 21.03
CA LEU A 348 -3.54 -14.94 20.35
C LEU A 348 -2.29 -14.90 21.25
N GLU A 349 -1.73 -16.06 21.58
CA GLU A 349 -0.47 -16.21 22.33
C GLU A 349 0.58 -16.91 21.43
N GLY A 350 1.84 -16.45 21.44
CA GLY A 350 2.95 -17.05 20.68
C GLY A 350 3.69 -16.07 19.75
N GLU A 351 4.63 -16.56 18.93
CA GLU A 351 5.41 -15.72 17.97
C GLU A 351 4.85 -15.72 16.53
N ILE A 352 4.01 -16.70 16.16
CA ILE A 352 3.47 -16.84 14.79
C ILE A 352 1.93 -16.76 14.82
N TRP A 353 1.41 -15.53 14.89
CA TRP A 353 -0.01 -15.27 15.13
C TRP A 353 -0.94 -15.70 13.99
N SER A 354 -0.48 -15.60 12.74
CA SER A 354 -1.29 -15.98 11.56
C SER A 354 -1.57 -17.48 11.48
N GLN A 355 -0.59 -18.32 11.81
CA GLN A 355 -0.78 -19.78 11.87
C GLN A 355 -1.77 -20.17 12.97
N ALA A 356 -1.65 -19.57 14.16
CA ALA A 356 -2.59 -19.77 15.25
C ALA A 356 -4.01 -19.31 14.87
N LEU A 357 -4.12 -18.20 14.15
CA LEU A 357 -5.38 -17.63 13.70
C LEU A 357 -6.04 -18.50 12.61
N ASN A 358 -5.28 -18.93 11.61
CA ASN A 358 -5.77 -19.78 10.52
C ASN A 358 -6.13 -21.20 10.99
N ALA A 359 -5.37 -21.77 11.92
CA ALA A 359 -5.71 -23.07 12.53
C ALA A 359 -7.06 -23.01 13.26
N GLN A 360 -7.44 -21.84 13.80
CA GLN A 360 -8.75 -21.65 14.41
C GLN A 360 -9.84 -21.26 13.41
N LEU A 361 -9.52 -20.63 12.27
CA LEU A 361 -10.51 -20.27 11.24
C LEU A 361 -11.31 -21.47 10.70
N SER A 362 -10.69 -22.65 10.64
CA SER A 362 -11.37 -23.91 10.28
C SER A 362 -12.38 -24.37 11.34
N GLU A 363 -12.22 -23.95 12.59
CA GLU A 363 -13.10 -24.30 13.72
C GLU A 363 -14.18 -23.25 14.02
N ILE A 364 -14.06 -22.04 13.46
CA ILE A 364 -15.05 -20.95 13.64
C ILE A 364 -16.37 -21.35 12.99
N THR A 365 -17.48 -21.20 13.72
CA THR A 365 -18.84 -21.45 13.18
C THR A 365 -19.66 -20.17 13.09
N GLU A 366 -19.15 -19.10 13.68
CA GLU A 366 -19.72 -17.77 13.70
C GLU A 366 -19.71 -17.14 12.30
N SER A 367 -20.76 -16.38 11.97
CA SER A 367 -20.91 -15.70 10.68
C SER A 367 -19.89 -14.57 10.48
N TYR A 368 -19.30 -14.08 11.58
CA TYR A 368 -18.43 -12.92 11.59
C TYR A 368 -17.15 -13.19 12.37
N VAL A 369 -16.04 -12.69 11.82
CA VAL A 369 -14.74 -12.60 12.48
C VAL A 369 -14.46 -11.14 12.78
N ALA A 370 -14.33 -10.79 14.06
CA ALA A 370 -13.91 -9.47 14.49
C ALA A 370 -12.45 -9.52 14.91
N VAL A 371 -11.64 -8.60 14.40
CA VAL A 371 -10.21 -8.52 14.72
C VAL A 371 -9.90 -7.18 15.36
N LEU A 372 -9.35 -7.19 16.57
CA LEU A 372 -9.08 -6.01 17.37
C LEU A 372 -7.64 -6.01 17.90
N ARG A 373 -7.06 -4.82 17.99
CA ARG A 373 -5.84 -4.58 18.76
C ARG A 373 -6.13 -4.53 20.26
N ASP A 374 -5.15 -4.96 21.04
CA ASP A 374 -5.17 -4.91 22.51
C ASP A 374 -5.19 -3.50 23.11
N ASP A 375 -5.00 -2.44 22.31
CA ASP A 375 -5.11 -1.04 22.72
C ASP A 375 -6.49 -0.42 22.39
N VAL A 376 -7.40 -1.20 21.79
CA VAL A 376 -8.70 -0.70 21.35
C VAL A 376 -9.67 -0.59 22.52
N VAL A 377 -10.27 0.59 22.62
CA VAL A 377 -11.39 0.91 23.49
C VAL A 377 -12.66 0.99 22.66
N VAL A 378 -13.54 0.01 22.88
CA VAL A 378 -14.84 -0.11 22.19
C VAL A 378 -15.96 0.66 22.89
N THR A 379 -16.95 1.10 22.11
CA THR A 379 -18.17 1.76 22.60
C THR A 379 -19.31 0.75 22.84
N GLU A 380 -20.31 1.13 23.63
CA GLU A 380 -21.45 0.24 23.93
C GLU A 380 -22.27 -0.04 22.67
N GLY A 381 -22.52 -1.33 22.38
CA GLY A 381 -23.23 -1.79 21.18
C GLY A 381 -22.42 -1.68 19.88
N TRP A 382 -21.09 -1.55 19.94
CA TRP A 382 -20.25 -1.44 18.75
C TRP A 382 -20.37 -2.65 17.81
N LEU A 383 -20.27 -3.87 18.36
CA LEU A 383 -20.24 -5.10 17.58
C LEU A 383 -21.61 -5.38 16.97
N SER A 384 -22.69 -5.28 17.76
CA SER A 384 -24.04 -5.54 17.29
C SER A 384 -24.42 -4.60 16.14
N ARG A 385 -24.11 -3.30 16.24
CA ARG A 385 -24.40 -2.34 15.15
C ARG A 385 -23.65 -2.69 13.87
N LEU A 386 -22.37 -3.03 13.97
CA LEU A 386 -21.57 -3.37 12.81
C LEU A 386 -22.05 -4.67 12.16
N THR A 387 -22.42 -5.67 12.94
CA THR A 387 -22.99 -6.92 12.40
C THR A 387 -24.38 -6.72 11.83
N ASP A 388 -25.21 -5.85 12.42
CA ASP A 388 -26.54 -5.51 11.87
C ASP A 388 -26.42 -4.90 10.46
N TYR A 389 -25.41 -4.06 10.22
CA TYR A 389 -25.11 -3.54 8.87
C TYR A 389 -24.67 -4.64 7.91
N LEU A 390 -23.83 -5.56 8.36
CA LEU A 390 -23.42 -6.71 7.54
C LEU A 390 -24.65 -7.56 7.21
N ASP A 391 -25.48 -7.93 8.18
CA ASP A 391 -26.71 -8.71 7.96
C ASP A 391 -27.65 -8.02 6.96
N ALA A 392 -27.72 -6.68 6.99
CA ALA A 392 -28.56 -5.89 6.09
C ALA A 392 -28.01 -5.78 4.65
N GLN A 393 -26.70 -5.96 4.43
CA GLN A 393 -26.03 -5.78 3.14
C GLN A 393 -25.14 -6.98 2.80
N THR A 394 -25.63 -7.85 1.92
CA THR A 394 -24.92 -9.07 1.48
C THR A 394 -23.72 -8.80 0.58
N ASP A 395 -23.67 -7.61 -0.01
CA ASP A 395 -22.58 -7.10 -0.85
C ASP A 395 -21.43 -6.49 -0.03
N VAL A 396 -21.56 -6.39 1.29
CA VAL A 396 -20.50 -5.86 2.17
C VAL A 396 -19.76 -7.03 2.84
N ALA A 397 -18.48 -7.19 2.49
CA ALA A 397 -17.61 -8.21 3.07
C ALA A 397 -16.97 -7.78 4.38
N VAL A 398 -16.61 -6.51 4.46
CA VAL A 398 -15.83 -5.95 5.56
C VAL A 398 -16.48 -4.65 6.02
N ILE A 399 -16.63 -4.52 7.34
CA ILE A 399 -17.06 -3.30 7.97
C ILE A 399 -16.08 -2.87 9.04
N VAL A 400 -15.77 -1.57 9.06
CA VAL A 400 -14.89 -0.97 10.05
C VAL A 400 -15.61 0.15 10.81
N PRO A 401 -15.38 0.29 12.12
CA PRO A 401 -15.80 1.48 12.84
C PRO A 401 -14.95 2.68 12.40
N ARG A 402 -15.48 3.88 12.59
CA ARG A 402 -14.69 5.09 12.43
C ARG A 402 -13.59 5.13 13.48
N LEU A 403 -12.34 5.12 13.01
CA LEU A 403 -11.18 5.35 13.84
C LEU A 403 -11.03 6.84 14.19
N PRO A 404 -10.27 7.20 15.23
CA PRO A 404 -9.87 8.59 15.47
C PRO A 404 -8.97 9.16 14.35
N VAL A 405 -8.70 8.37 13.30
CA VAL A 405 -7.90 8.75 12.14
C VAL A 405 -8.85 9.31 11.07
N GLY A 406 -8.92 10.62 11.01
CA GLY A 406 -9.37 11.38 9.85
C GLY A 406 -8.45 12.60 9.70
N ASP A 407 -8.70 13.45 8.70
CA ASP A 407 -7.91 14.66 8.42
C ASP A 407 -7.89 15.69 9.56
N ARG A 408 -8.58 15.40 10.67
CA ARG A 408 -8.64 16.24 11.86
C ARG A 408 -8.41 15.41 13.12
N PRO A 409 -7.48 15.82 14.00
CA PRO A 409 -7.23 15.13 15.26
C PRO A 409 -8.42 15.25 16.22
N GLN A 410 -8.78 14.14 16.87
CA GLN A 410 -9.83 14.07 17.89
C GLN A 410 -9.21 14.01 19.30
N PHE A 411 -9.60 14.91 20.20
CA PHE A 411 -8.95 15.08 21.51
C PHE A 411 -9.86 14.72 22.70
N VAL A 412 -9.39 13.81 23.56
CA VAL A 412 -10.00 13.52 24.88
C VAL A 412 -9.19 14.19 25.99
N LYS A 413 -9.89 14.87 26.92
CA LYS A 413 -9.30 15.92 27.77
C LYS A 413 -8.59 15.47 29.06
N THR A 414 -8.28 14.19 29.30
CA THR A 414 -7.89 13.76 30.66
C THR A 414 -6.68 12.85 30.84
N LYS A 415 -6.14 12.92 32.06
CA LYS A 415 -5.14 12.01 32.64
C LYS A 415 -5.75 10.60 32.78
N TYR A 416 -4.93 9.56 32.55
CA TYR A 416 -5.29 8.12 32.48
C TYR A 416 -6.34 7.60 33.48
N LYS A 417 -6.47 8.16 34.69
CA LYS A 417 -7.42 7.67 35.72
C LYS A 417 -8.92 7.85 35.39
N SER A 418 -9.30 8.74 34.47
CA SER A 418 -10.71 8.96 34.08
C SER A 418 -11.00 8.70 32.59
N LEU A 419 -9.98 8.29 31.82
CA LEU A 419 -10.03 8.18 30.36
C LEU A 419 -11.16 7.23 29.89
N LYS A 420 -11.28 6.05 30.50
CA LYS A 420 -12.33 5.04 30.19
C LYS A 420 -13.75 5.62 30.27
N ARG A 421 -14.08 6.33 31.34
CA ARG A 421 -15.43 6.91 31.52
C ARG A 421 -15.69 8.07 30.56
N GLU A 422 -14.66 8.83 30.21
CA GLU A 422 -14.80 9.94 29.27
C GLU A 422 -14.92 9.49 27.83
N LEU A 423 -14.16 8.48 27.41
CA LEU A 423 -14.30 7.83 26.11
C LEU A 423 -15.70 7.24 25.95
N GLN A 424 -16.26 6.62 27.00
CA GLN A 424 -17.64 6.15 26.98
C GLN A 424 -18.67 7.28 26.80
N ARG A 425 -18.51 8.41 27.52
CA ARG A 425 -19.38 9.58 27.33
C ARG A 425 -19.17 10.25 25.97
N PHE A 426 -17.98 10.18 25.42
CA PHE A 426 -17.70 10.66 24.07
C PHE A 426 -18.40 9.77 23.05
N GLY A 427 -18.18 8.46 23.08
CA GLY A 427 -18.83 7.50 22.20
C GLY A 427 -20.35 7.61 22.22
N LYS A 428 -20.98 7.72 23.40
CA LYS A 428 -22.44 7.94 23.50
C LYS A 428 -22.90 9.24 22.82
N ARG A 429 -22.11 10.32 22.91
CA ARG A 429 -22.44 11.60 22.25
C ARG A 429 -22.17 11.55 20.75
N PHE A 430 -21.09 10.90 20.36
CA PHE A 430 -20.68 10.72 18.97
C PHE A 430 -21.77 9.98 18.19
N VAL A 431 -22.23 8.83 18.70
CA VAL A 431 -23.32 8.04 18.11
C VAL A 431 -24.61 8.87 17.93
N THR A 432 -24.89 9.82 18.84
CA THR A 432 -26.08 10.68 18.73
C THR A 432 -25.90 11.91 17.83
N GLN A 433 -24.66 12.25 17.45
CA GLN A 433 -24.34 13.48 16.71
C GLN A 433 -23.96 13.21 15.25
N GLU A 434 -23.40 12.04 14.96
CA GLU A 434 -23.04 11.64 13.61
C GLU A 434 -24.21 10.94 12.92
N PRO A 435 -24.41 11.16 11.61
CA PRO A 435 -25.44 10.48 10.85
C PRO A 435 -25.14 8.98 10.75
N GLU A 436 -26.17 8.17 10.61
CA GLU A 436 -26.06 6.74 10.35
C GLU A 436 -25.78 6.52 8.86
N GLU A 437 -24.50 6.44 8.49
CA GLU A 437 -24.04 6.28 7.11
C GLU A 437 -22.97 5.18 7.00
N LEU A 438 -22.99 4.47 5.87
CA LEU A 438 -21.96 3.51 5.46
C LEU A 438 -21.19 4.13 4.30
N LEU A 439 -19.89 4.33 4.50
CA LEU A 439 -19.01 4.95 3.53
C LEU A 439 -18.13 3.88 2.89
N ASP A 440 -18.14 3.75 1.57
CA ASP A 440 -17.19 2.87 0.88
C ASP A 440 -15.76 3.34 1.11
N VAL A 441 -14.86 2.41 1.41
CA VAL A 441 -13.45 2.69 1.65
C VAL A 441 -12.55 1.78 0.83
N GLU A 442 -11.55 2.37 0.19
CA GLU A 442 -10.59 1.66 -0.68
C GLU A 442 -9.34 1.18 0.10
N SER A 443 -9.22 1.57 1.37
CA SER A 443 -8.13 1.18 2.25
C SER A 443 -8.60 1.20 3.70
N ILE A 444 -8.10 0.24 4.49
CA ILE A 444 -8.37 0.18 5.92
C ILE A 444 -7.07 0.44 6.69
N GLN A 445 -7.12 1.34 7.66
CA GLN A 445 -6.14 1.35 8.75
C GLN A 445 -6.69 0.56 9.93
N THR A 446 -5.92 -0.36 10.51
CA THR A 446 -6.51 -1.35 11.41
C THR A 446 -6.16 -1.14 12.86
N ALA A 447 -7.22 -0.84 13.62
CA ALA A 447 -7.30 -1.13 15.03
C ALA A 447 -8.48 -2.07 15.35
N CYS A 448 -9.53 -2.06 14.52
CA CYS A 448 -10.73 -2.88 14.66
C CYS A 448 -11.34 -3.12 13.28
N VAL A 449 -11.59 -4.38 12.92
CA VAL A 449 -12.21 -4.78 11.65
C VAL A 449 -13.19 -5.92 11.89
N ILE A 450 -14.31 -5.94 11.18
CA ILE A 450 -15.23 -7.08 11.17
C ILE A 450 -15.38 -7.59 9.74
N ILE A 451 -15.24 -8.89 9.57
CA ILE A 451 -15.20 -9.58 8.28
C ILE A 451 -16.24 -10.69 8.30
N ARG A 452 -16.95 -10.89 7.18
CA ARG A 452 -17.77 -12.08 6.98
C ARG A 452 -16.89 -13.33 6.89
N THR A 453 -17.21 -14.38 7.65
CA THR A 453 -16.38 -15.58 7.75
C THR A 453 -16.28 -16.34 6.41
N ASP A 454 -17.35 -16.34 5.61
CA ASP A 454 -17.38 -16.95 4.27
C ASP A 454 -16.44 -16.24 3.30
N VAL A 455 -16.45 -14.90 3.26
CA VAL A 455 -15.53 -14.11 2.42
C VAL A 455 -14.09 -14.30 2.88
N LEU A 456 -13.83 -14.27 4.19
CA LEU A 456 -12.50 -14.49 4.74
C LEU A 456 -11.92 -15.86 4.35
N ARG A 457 -12.74 -16.92 4.35
CA ARG A 457 -12.35 -18.27 3.91
C ARG A 457 -12.07 -18.30 2.42
N LEU A 458 -12.92 -17.67 1.62
CA LEU A 458 -12.75 -17.61 0.17
C LEU A 458 -11.45 -16.88 -0.21
N LEU A 459 -11.05 -15.89 0.59
CA LEU A 459 -9.78 -15.16 0.44
C LEU A 459 -8.55 -15.87 1.05
N GLY A 460 -8.72 -17.06 1.63
CA GLY A 460 -7.62 -17.86 2.17
C GLY A 460 -7.16 -17.48 3.57
N GLY A 461 -7.94 -16.72 4.34
CA GLY A 461 -7.63 -16.35 5.72
C GLY A 461 -6.59 -15.24 5.86
N PHE A 462 -5.80 -15.29 6.94
CA PHE A 462 -4.80 -14.28 7.28
C PHE A 462 -3.39 -14.74 6.93
N ASP A 463 -2.54 -13.87 6.37
CA ASP A 463 -1.11 -14.17 6.24
C ASP A 463 -0.32 -13.63 7.45
N GLY A 464 1.00 -13.87 7.48
CA GLY A 464 1.88 -13.37 8.56
C GLY A 464 1.94 -11.85 8.69
N GLY A 465 1.43 -11.11 7.70
CA GLY A 465 1.39 -9.65 7.64
C GLY A 465 0.05 -9.03 8.03
N PHE A 466 -0.93 -9.78 8.57
CA PHE A 466 -2.26 -9.23 8.92
C PHE A 466 -2.26 -8.07 9.93
N ASN A 467 -1.16 -7.87 10.63
CA ASN A 467 -0.94 -6.73 11.52
C ASN A 467 -0.38 -5.49 10.80
N THR A 468 -0.13 -5.57 9.49
CA THR A 468 0.40 -4.49 8.66
C THR A 468 -0.70 -3.89 7.78
N PRO A 469 -0.64 -2.59 7.44
CA PRO A 469 -1.53 -2.00 6.45
C PRO A 469 -1.43 -2.65 5.06
N GLY A 470 -0.26 -3.18 4.68
CA GLY A 470 -0.05 -3.83 3.38
C GLY A 470 -0.98 -5.01 3.16
N PHE A 471 -1.11 -5.88 4.17
CA PHE A 471 -2.13 -6.93 4.15
C PHE A 471 -3.53 -6.38 3.95
N TRP A 472 -3.92 -5.31 4.66
CA TRP A 472 -5.28 -4.79 4.56
C TRP A 472 -5.56 -4.08 3.23
N VAL A 473 -4.57 -3.41 2.64
CA VAL A 473 -4.68 -2.88 1.28
C VAL A 473 -4.90 -4.02 0.28
N ASP A 474 -4.09 -5.08 0.36
CA ASP A 474 -4.25 -6.27 -0.49
C ASP A 474 -5.58 -7.00 -0.25
N PHE A 475 -6.00 -7.14 1.00
CA PHE A 475 -7.26 -7.77 1.39
C PHE A 475 -8.47 -6.99 0.85
N VAL A 476 -8.45 -5.66 0.97
CA VAL A 476 -9.49 -4.78 0.39
C VAL A 476 -9.52 -4.91 -1.12
N ARG A 477 -8.35 -4.89 -1.79
CA ARG A 477 -8.26 -5.09 -3.24
C ARG A 477 -8.91 -6.42 -3.66
N ARG A 478 -8.61 -7.52 -2.97
CA ARG A 478 -9.20 -8.84 -3.27
C ARG A 478 -10.71 -8.89 -3.00
N CYS A 479 -11.20 -8.23 -1.95
CA CYS A 479 -12.65 -8.05 -1.76
C CYS A 479 -13.29 -7.35 -2.96
N LEU A 480 -12.70 -6.24 -3.41
CA LEU A 480 -13.24 -5.45 -4.53
C LEU A 480 -13.24 -6.24 -5.84
N GLN A 481 -12.21 -7.04 -6.12
CA GLN A 481 -12.16 -7.94 -7.28
C GLN A 481 -13.29 -8.98 -7.29
N MET A 482 -13.81 -9.35 -6.12
CA MET A 482 -14.95 -10.26 -5.96
C MET A 482 -16.30 -9.54 -5.95
N ASN A 483 -16.34 -8.26 -6.34
CA ASN A 483 -17.52 -7.38 -6.24
C ASN A 483 -18.07 -7.29 -4.80
N GLN A 484 -17.19 -7.40 -3.80
CA GLN A 484 -17.54 -7.18 -2.40
C GLN A 484 -17.08 -5.80 -1.95
N ARG A 485 -17.95 -5.08 -1.25
CA ARG A 485 -17.67 -3.77 -0.70
C ARG A 485 -17.00 -3.86 0.65
N VAL A 486 -16.20 -2.84 0.93
CA VAL A 486 -15.56 -2.58 2.20
C VAL A 486 -16.06 -1.22 2.66
N VAL A 487 -16.67 -1.16 3.86
CA VAL A 487 -17.34 0.06 4.31
C VAL A 487 -16.94 0.48 5.71
N CYS A 488 -16.97 1.79 5.97
CA CYS A 488 -16.83 2.39 7.29
C CYS A 488 -18.21 2.81 7.81
N ALA A 489 -18.58 2.33 9.01
CA ALA A 489 -19.76 2.82 9.72
C ALA A 489 -19.45 4.15 10.42
N SER A 490 -20.01 5.25 9.91
CA SER A 490 -19.69 6.61 10.38
C SER A 490 -20.15 6.89 11.83
N ASN A 491 -21.19 6.18 12.29
CA ASN A 491 -21.80 6.31 13.61
C ASN A 491 -21.24 5.33 14.66
N VAL A 492 -20.37 4.39 14.27
CA VAL A 492 -19.70 3.48 15.21
C VAL A 492 -18.29 3.97 15.47
N PHE A 493 -17.95 4.20 16.74
CA PHE A 493 -16.65 4.73 17.14
C PHE A 493 -15.88 3.73 17.98
N VAL A 494 -14.59 3.59 17.69
CA VAL A 494 -13.60 2.94 18.55
C VAL A 494 -12.41 3.87 18.73
N HIS A 495 -11.74 3.78 19.88
CA HIS A 495 -10.53 4.55 20.16
C HIS A 495 -9.33 3.62 20.29
N CYS A 496 -8.18 4.01 19.77
CA CYS A 496 -6.92 3.28 19.89
C CYS A 496 -5.75 4.29 20.01
N GLU A 497 -4.58 3.83 20.44
CA GLU A 497 -3.36 4.64 20.36
C GLU A 497 -2.92 4.79 18.89
N LYS A 498 -2.00 5.75 18.62
CA LYS A 498 -1.57 6.09 17.25
C LYS A 498 -1.17 4.82 16.51
N VAL A 499 -1.81 4.57 15.36
CA VAL A 499 -1.34 3.56 14.40
C VAL A 499 -0.03 4.11 13.82
N VAL A 500 1.11 3.60 14.28
CA VAL A 500 2.42 3.97 13.73
C VAL A 500 2.66 3.06 12.55
N VAL A 501 2.80 3.65 11.36
CA VAL A 501 3.08 2.93 10.12
C VAL A 501 4.59 2.86 9.93
N GLY A 502 5.20 1.68 10.10
CA GLY A 502 6.65 1.47 10.02
C GLY A 502 7.20 1.22 8.59
N ASP A 503 8.53 1.20 8.44
CA ASP A 503 9.22 1.02 7.14
C ASP A 503 8.91 -0.31 6.43
N ALA A 504 8.61 -1.38 7.17
CA ALA A 504 8.16 -2.65 6.60
C ALA A 504 6.82 -2.50 5.85
N GLU A 505 6.00 -1.55 6.27
CA GLU A 505 4.64 -1.34 5.76
C GLU A 505 4.64 -0.56 4.44
N GLN A 506 5.61 0.35 4.27
CA GLN A 506 5.80 1.08 3.00
C GLN A 506 6.30 0.15 1.90
N LYS A 507 7.13 -0.85 2.25
CA LYS A 507 7.54 -1.92 1.34
C LYS A 507 6.36 -2.80 0.94
N GLU A 508 5.51 -3.22 1.87
CA GLU A 508 4.36 -4.05 1.51
C GLU A 508 3.37 -3.30 0.63
N LYS A 509 3.09 -2.01 0.91
CA LYS A 509 2.26 -1.19 0.02
C LYS A 509 2.89 -1.07 -1.37
N HIS A 510 4.19 -0.80 -1.45
CA HIS A 510 4.90 -0.73 -2.73
C HIS A 510 4.76 -2.03 -3.52
N ALA A 511 4.87 -3.19 -2.87
CA ALA A 511 4.66 -4.48 -3.54
C ALA A 511 3.25 -4.61 -4.15
N VAL A 512 2.21 -4.13 -3.45
CA VAL A 512 0.83 -4.11 -3.98
C VAL A 512 0.69 -3.11 -5.13
N ASP A 513 1.24 -1.91 -4.99
CA ASP A 513 1.20 -0.88 -6.04
C ASP A 513 1.87 -1.38 -7.33
N ARG A 514 2.99 -2.12 -7.21
CA ARG A 514 3.66 -2.76 -8.35
C ARG A 514 2.86 -3.92 -8.95
N LEU A 515 2.15 -4.71 -8.14
CA LEU A 515 1.23 -5.72 -8.66
C LEU A 515 0.14 -5.08 -9.53
N VAL A 516 -0.52 -4.03 -9.02
CA VAL A 516 -1.60 -3.32 -9.74
C VAL A 516 -1.08 -2.66 -11.01
N ALA A 517 0.09 -2.01 -10.96
CA ALA A 517 0.71 -1.44 -12.15
C ALA A 517 1.00 -2.50 -13.21
N GLY A 518 1.42 -3.70 -12.80
CA GLY A 518 1.62 -4.83 -13.70
C GLY A 518 0.32 -5.28 -14.38
N ASP A 519 -0.78 -5.36 -13.64
CA ASP A 519 -2.09 -5.73 -14.18
C ASP A 519 -2.60 -4.72 -15.21
N VAL A 520 -2.39 -3.42 -14.97
CA VAL A 520 -2.73 -2.35 -15.92
C VAL A 520 -1.93 -2.51 -17.21
N LEU A 521 -0.61 -2.67 -17.13
CA LEU A 521 0.25 -2.84 -18.31
C LEU A 521 -0.10 -4.12 -19.09
N ARG A 522 -0.44 -5.20 -18.39
CA ARG A 522 -0.90 -6.45 -19.02
C ARG A 522 -2.19 -6.22 -19.79
N ALA A 523 -3.16 -5.49 -19.22
CA ALA A 523 -4.41 -5.15 -19.89
C ALA A 523 -4.21 -4.23 -21.11
N GLU A 524 -3.19 -3.39 -21.09
CA GLU A 524 -2.77 -2.54 -22.21
C GLU A 524 -2.00 -3.29 -23.31
N GLY A 525 -1.67 -4.57 -23.09
CA GLY A 525 -0.93 -5.39 -24.05
C GLY A 525 0.58 -5.20 -23.99
N ASP A 526 1.14 -4.71 -22.87
CA ASP A 526 2.57 -4.66 -22.58
C ASP A 526 2.99 -5.76 -21.58
N PRO A 527 3.18 -7.01 -22.02
CA PRO A 527 3.60 -8.09 -21.14
C PRO A 527 5.00 -7.88 -20.57
N SER A 528 5.89 -7.17 -21.27
CA SER A 528 7.25 -6.90 -20.79
C SER A 528 7.26 -5.92 -19.61
N GLY A 529 6.49 -4.83 -19.71
CA GLY A 529 6.28 -3.89 -18.62
C GLY A 529 5.59 -4.56 -17.42
N ALA A 530 4.58 -5.39 -17.67
CA ALA A 530 3.87 -6.14 -16.63
C ALA A 530 4.83 -7.05 -15.83
N LEU A 531 5.64 -7.86 -16.52
CA LEU A 531 6.64 -8.74 -15.90
C LEU A 531 7.65 -7.97 -15.04
N ALA A 532 8.10 -6.79 -15.49
CA ALA A 532 8.99 -5.94 -14.70
C ALA A 532 8.33 -5.48 -13.38
N CYS A 533 7.05 -5.10 -13.43
CA CYS A 533 6.30 -4.70 -12.24
C CYS A 533 6.09 -5.87 -11.28
N TYR A 534 5.69 -7.04 -11.77
CA TYR A 534 5.51 -8.21 -10.93
C TYR A 534 6.82 -8.70 -10.30
N LYS A 535 7.94 -8.59 -11.04
CA LYS A 535 9.26 -8.88 -10.50
C LYS A 535 9.59 -7.96 -9.32
N GLU A 536 9.38 -6.66 -9.47
CA GLU A 536 9.63 -5.69 -8.41
C GLU A 536 8.73 -5.90 -7.19
N ALA A 537 7.46 -6.29 -7.42
CA ALA A 537 6.55 -6.69 -6.36
C ALA A 537 7.10 -7.89 -5.55
N LEU A 538 7.67 -8.90 -6.23
CA LEU A 538 8.29 -10.06 -5.60
C LEU A 538 9.66 -9.74 -4.95
N GLU A 539 10.45 -8.83 -5.51
CA GLU A 539 11.67 -8.35 -4.86
C GLU A 539 11.36 -7.64 -3.53
N THR A 540 10.23 -6.94 -3.47
CA THR A 540 9.78 -6.19 -2.30
C THR A 540 9.07 -7.07 -1.26
N LYS A 541 8.16 -7.95 -1.72
CA LYS A 541 7.48 -8.97 -0.90
C LYS A 541 7.78 -10.36 -1.49
N PRO A 542 8.90 -11.00 -1.07
CA PRO A 542 9.33 -12.28 -1.64
C PRO A 542 8.38 -13.46 -1.48
N ASN A 543 7.36 -13.35 -0.62
CA ASN A 543 6.34 -14.40 -0.42
C ASN A 543 4.97 -13.96 -0.93
N TYR A 544 4.91 -13.02 -1.89
CA TYR A 544 3.65 -12.54 -2.44
C TYR A 544 3.09 -13.54 -3.45
N LEU A 545 2.36 -14.54 -2.95
CA LEU A 545 1.86 -15.67 -3.74
C LEU A 545 1.07 -15.21 -4.97
N GLU A 546 0.21 -14.20 -4.84
CA GLU A 546 -0.58 -13.70 -5.96
C GLU A 546 0.30 -13.06 -7.04
N ALA A 547 1.28 -12.23 -6.66
CA ALA A 547 2.25 -11.70 -7.61
C ALA A 547 3.04 -12.82 -8.29
N ALA A 548 3.41 -13.88 -7.57
CA ALA A 548 4.10 -15.04 -8.14
C ALA A 548 3.22 -15.79 -9.15
N LEU A 549 1.93 -15.98 -8.83
CA LEU A 549 0.97 -16.63 -9.71
C LEU A 549 0.72 -15.84 -10.99
N ILE A 550 0.51 -14.53 -10.87
CA ILE A 550 0.27 -13.69 -12.03
C ILE A 550 1.53 -13.56 -12.88
N HIS A 551 2.70 -13.35 -12.25
CA HIS A 551 3.99 -13.31 -12.94
C HIS A 551 4.26 -14.61 -13.72
N SER A 552 4.13 -15.76 -13.05
CA SER A 552 4.31 -17.06 -13.70
C SER A 552 3.30 -17.29 -14.82
N ALA A 553 2.02 -16.94 -14.63
CA ALA A 553 1.01 -17.07 -15.69
C ALA A 553 1.39 -16.26 -16.95
N VAL A 554 1.84 -15.01 -16.78
CA VAL A 554 2.29 -14.18 -17.92
C VAL A 554 3.55 -14.76 -18.57
N LEU A 555 4.50 -15.29 -17.79
CA LEU A 555 5.66 -15.97 -18.36
C LEU A 555 5.27 -17.21 -19.17
N LEU A 556 4.27 -17.97 -18.73
CA LEU A 556 3.77 -19.13 -19.45
C LEU A 556 3.04 -18.74 -20.74
N GLU A 557 2.28 -17.65 -20.73
CA GLU A 557 1.64 -17.07 -21.93
C GLU A 557 2.70 -16.61 -22.96
N GLU A 558 3.85 -16.13 -22.48
CA GLU A 558 4.98 -15.68 -23.31
C GLU A 558 5.96 -16.82 -23.67
N ASP A 559 5.58 -18.10 -23.48
CA ASP A 559 6.39 -19.29 -23.78
C ASP A 559 7.75 -19.32 -23.04
N ARG A 560 7.75 -18.87 -21.77
CA ARG A 560 8.93 -18.83 -20.87
C ARG A 560 8.74 -19.67 -19.60
N PRO A 561 8.46 -20.97 -19.71
CA PRO A 561 8.08 -21.81 -18.58
C PRO A 561 9.23 -22.07 -17.59
N GLU A 562 10.50 -22.05 -18.02
CA GLU A 562 11.64 -22.21 -17.10
C GLU A 562 11.77 -21.03 -16.14
N GLU A 563 11.50 -19.81 -16.60
CA GLU A 563 11.52 -18.62 -15.74
C GLU A 563 10.36 -18.64 -14.75
N ALA A 564 9.18 -19.11 -15.17
CA ALA A 564 8.04 -19.34 -14.29
C ALA A 564 8.38 -20.35 -13.19
N ALA A 565 9.06 -21.45 -13.53
CA ALA A 565 9.51 -22.45 -12.57
C ALA A 565 10.51 -21.88 -11.55
N HIS A 566 11.44 -21.02 -11.97
CA HIS A 566 12.42 -20.40 -11.07
C HIS A 566 11.77 -19.50 -10.01
N ILE A 567 10.62 -18.88 -10.31
CA ILE A 567 9.88 -18.11 -9.30
C ILE A 567 9.44 -19.02 -8.15
N PHE A 568 8.86 -20.17 -8.47
CA PHE A 568 8.36 -21.10 -7.45
C PHE A 568 9.45 -21.92 -6.79
N GLU A 569 10.55 -22.21 -7.47
CA GLU A 569 11.75 -22.82 -6.87
C GLU A 569 12.23 -21.99 -5.66
N ALA A 570 12.41 -20.69 -5.84
CA ALA A 570 12.84 -19.79 -4.77
C ALA A 570 11.82 -19.65 -3.62
N LEU A 571 10.53 -19.85 -3.90
CA LEU A 571 9.46 -19.83 -2.89
C LEU A 571 9.42 -21.14 -2.08
N VAL A 572 9.54 -22.28 -2.75
CA VAL A 572 9.59 -23.62 -2.13
C VAL A 572 10.84 -23.76 -1.26
N GLU A 573 11.99 -23.22 -1.70
CA GLU A 573 13.22 -23.19 -0.87
C GLU A 573 13.01 -22.47 0.47
N LYS A 574 12.16 -21.43 0.49
CA LYS A 574 11.86 -20.65 1.69
C LYS A 574 10.75 -21.26 2.54
N HIS A 575 9.77 -21.90 1.90
CA HIS A 575 8.59 -22.49 2.56
C HIS A 575 8.37 -23.93 2.06
N PRO A 576 9.26 -24.86 2.45
CA PRO A 576 9.26 -26.24 1.96
C PRO A 576 8.09 -27.09 2.51
N ASP A 577 7.26 -26.51 3.37
CA ASP A 577 6.08 -27.12 3.98
C ASP A 577 4.76 -26.67 3.33
N SER A 578 4.82 -25.80 2.30
CA SER A 578 3.64 -25.30 1.61
C SER A 578 3.21 -26.20 0.46
N SER A 579 2.15 -27.00 0.65
CA SER A 579 1.56 -27.84 -0.41
C SER A 579 1.24 -27.03 -1.67
N ARG A 580 0.64 -25.83 -1.53
CA ARG A 580 0.31 -24.94 -2.65
C ARG A 580 1.52 -24.55 -3.49
N LEU A 581 2.63 -24.20 -2.85
CA LEU A 581 3.85 -23.82 -3.58
C LEU A 581 4.44 -24.99 -4.36
N HIS A 582 4.47 -26.17 -3.75
CA HIS A 582 4.87 -27.40 -4.44
C HIS A 582 3.98 -27.71 -5.66
N ASN A 583 2.65 -27.55 -5.54
CA ASN A 583 1.75 -27.72 -6.68
C ASN A 583 2.03 -26.72 -7.82
N TYR A 584 2.19 -25.44 -7.52
CA TYR A 584 2.47 -24.44 -8.56
C TYR A 584 3.87 -24.62 -9.18
N TYR A 585 4.85 -25.03 -8.39
CA TYR A 585 6.17 -25.38 -8.90
C TYR A 585 6.09 -26.57 -9.86
N GLY A 586 5.39 -27.64 -9.46
CA GLY A 586 5.15 -28.82 -10.28
C GLY A 586 4.48 -28.48 -11.61
N ARG A 587 3.47 -27.58 -11.59
CA ARG A 587 2.81 -27.10 -12.81
C ARG A 587 3.76 -26.35 -13.74
N CYS A 588 4.59 -25.45 -13.21
CA CYS A 588 5.56 -24.73 -14.03
C CYS A 588 6.64 -25.66 -14.62
N LEU A 589 7.12 -26.64 -13.84
CA LEU A 589 8.05 -27.67 -14.31
C LEU A 589 7.44 -28.54 -15.40
N PHE A 590 6.18 -28.94 -15.24
CA PHE A 590 5.44 -29.69 -16.24
C PHE A 590 5.33 -28.93 -17.56
N MET A 591 4.96 -27.64 -17.50
CA MET A 591 4.92 -26.76 -18.68
C MET A 591 6.30 -26.49 -19.28
N ALA A 592 7.37 -26.54 -18.49
CA ALA A 592 8.76 -26.48 -18.96
C ALA A 592 9.27 -27.80 -19.57
N GLY A 593 8.41 -28.80 -19.72
CA GLY A 593 8.78 -30.14 -20.22
C GLY A 593 9.59 -30.97 -19.22
N LYS A 594 9.84 -30.47 -18.01
CA LYS A 594 10.52 -31.19 -16.92
C LYS A 594 9.54 -32.07 -16.16
N ARG A 595 8.89 -32.99 -16.89
CA ARG A 595 7.78 -33.81 -16.37
C ARG A 595 8.12 -34.62 -15.13
N ALA A 596 9.31 -35.24 -15.10
CA ALA A 596 9.75 -36.03 -13.96
C ALA A 596 9.88 -35.19 -12.67
N ASP A 597 10.45 -33.98 -12.79
CA ASP A 597 10.57 -33.06 -11.66
C ASP A 597 9.18 -32.55 -11.24
N GLY A 598 8.33 -32.21 -12.22
CA GLY A 598 6.94 -31.78 -11.95
C GLY A 598 6.12 -32.81 -11.18
N LYS A 599 6.25 -34.10 -11.55
CA LYS A 599 5.62 -35.22 -10.83
C LYS A 599 6.05 -35.29 -9.38
N VAL A 600 7.35 -35.15 -9.09
CA VAL A 600 7.89 -35.17 -7.72
C VAL A 600 7.28 -34.04 -6.88
N GLU A 601 7.14 -32.85 -7.46
CA GLU A 601 6.57 -31.69 -6.75
C GLU A 601 5.06 -31.85 -6.50
N PHE A 602 4.29 -32.41 -7.43
CA PHE A 602 2.87 -32.74 -7.18
C PHE A 602 2.72 -33.80 -6.09
N GLU A 603 3.53 -34.86 -6.11
CA GLU A 603 3.54 -35.89 -5.07
C GLU A 603 3.90 -35.27 -3.71
N LYS A 604 4.84 -34.34 -3.68
CA LYS A 604 5.22 -33.62 -2.46
C LYS A 604 4.08 -32.75 -1.93
N SER A 605 3.38 -32.05 -2.81
CA SER A 605 2.17 -31.29 -2.45
C SER A 605 1.11 -32.19 -1.78
N ILE A 606 0.88 -33.37 -2.33
CA ILE A 606 -0.08 -34.35 -1.80
C ILE A 606 0.39 -34.93 -0.45
N GLU A 607 1.70 -35.16 -0.28
CA GLU A 607 2.28 -35.62 0.99
C GLU A 607 2.05 -34.58 2.11
N LEU A 608 2.21 -33.30 1.78
CA LEU A 608 2.02 -32.19 2.71
C LEU A 608 0.55 -31.91 3.03
N ASP A 609 -0.33 -32.04 2.04
CA ASP A 609 -1.77 -31.86 2.18
C ASP A 609 -2.55 -32.86 1.32
N SER A 610 -3.00 -33.96 1.96
CA SER A 610 -3.77 -35.02 1.30
C SER A 610 -5.20 -34.64 0.92
N GLU A 611 -5.66 -33.44 1.31
CA GLU A 611 -6.97 -32.90 0.94
C GLU A 611 -6.88 -31.83 -0.16
N PHE A 612 -5.67 -31.55 -0.67
CA PHE A 612 -5.49 -30.55 -1.72
C PHE A 612 -5.81 -31.12 -3.12
N GLY A 613 -7.10 -31.04 -3.50
CA GLY A 613 -7.63 -31.62 -4.74
C GLY A 613 -6.93 -31.16 -6.03
N GLU A 614 -6.47 -29.91 -6.10
CA GLU A 614 -5.79 -29.37 -7.29
C GLU A 614 -4.49 -30.13 -7.62
N ALA A 615 -3.74 -30.56 -6.61
CA ALA A 615 -2.52 -31.34 -6.81
C ALA A 615 -2.79 -32.73 -7.40
N TYR A 616 -3.90 -33.36 -6.99
CA TYR A 616 -4.36 -34.61 -7.60
C TYR A 616 -4.77 -34.42 -9.06
N SER A 617 -5.50 -33.35 -9.38
CA SER A 617 -5.88 -33.02 -10.76
C SER A 617 -4.66 -32.79 -11.65
N ASN A 618 -3.69 -32.00 -11.18
CA ASN A 618 -2.49 -31.69 -11.97
C ASN A 618 -1.61 -32.92 -12.18
N LEU A 619 -1.44 -33.77 -11.16
CA LEU A 619 -0.75 -35.05 -11.30
C LEU A 619 -1.48 -35.98 -12.29
N ALA A 620 -2.81 -36.03 -12.22
CA ALA A 620 -3.62 -36.83 -13.13
C ALA A 620 -3.46 -36.39 -14.59
N VAL A 621 -3.44 -35.07 -14.87
CA VAL A 621 -3.20 -34.54 -16.21
C VAL A 621 -1.80 -34.92 -16.71
N LEU A 622 -0.77 -34.83 -15.86
CA LEU A 622 0.58 -35.25 -16.22
C LEU A 622 0.63 -36.75 -16.58
N LEU A 623 0.05 -37.61 -15.75
CA LEU A 623 -0.02 -39.06 -15.99
C LEU A 623 -0.84 -39.39 -17.25
N TRP A 624 -1.90 -38.63 -17.49
CA TRP A 624 -2.73 -38.77 -18.68
C TRP A 624 -1.90 -38.48 -19.95
N GLU A 625 -1.12 -37.40 -19.98
CA GLU A 625 -0.24 -37.09 -21.11
C GLU A 625 0.91 -38.09 -21.29
N ASP A 626 1.35 -38.75 -20.22
CA ASP A 626 2.36 -39.82 -20.28
C ASP A 626 1.75 -41.17 -20.69
N GLY A 627 0.42 -41.27 -20.78
CA GLY A 627 -0.32 -42.45 -21.24
C GLY A 627 -0.68 -43.45 -20.13
N ASP A 628 -0.40 -43.12 -18.87
CA ASP A 628 -0.71 -43.94 -17.69
C ASP A 628 -2.19 -43.75 -17.27
N LEU A 629 -3.11 -44.08 -18.18
CA LEU A 629 -4.54 -43.75 -18.10
C LEU A 629 -5.25 -44.25 -16.84
N ASP A 630 -4.91 -45.46 -16.37
CA ASP A 630 -5.52 -46.04 -15.16
C ASP A 630 -5.11 -45.27 -13.89
N GLU A 631 -3.83 -44.86 -13.79
CA GLU A 631 -3.33 -44.09 -12.65
C GLU A 631 -3.83 -42.63 -12.71
N ALA A 632 -3.90 -42.06 -13.92
CA ALA A 632 -4.51 -40.76 -14.15
C ALA A 632 -5.97 -40.74 -13.68
N LEU A 633 -6.75 -41.78 -14.02
CA LEU A 633 -8.15 -41.90 -13.60
C LEU A 633 -8.28 -42.03 -12.06
N ASP A 634 -7.41 -42.81 -11.41
CA ASP A 634 -7.39 -42.92 -9.94
C ASP A 634 -7.16 -41.55 -9.27
N LYS A 635 -6.15 -40.81 -9.73
CA LYS A 635 -5.83 -39.47 -9.20
C LYS A 635 -6.93 -38.45 -9.50
N MET A 636 -7.51 -38.47 -10.70
CA MET A 636 -8.60 -37.57 -11.06
C MET A 636 -9.89 -37.87 -10.29
N ASN A 637 -10.20 -39.14 -10.02
CA ASN A 637 -11.32 -39.51 -9.15
C ASN A 637 -11.11 -39.01 -7.72
N ARG A 638 -9.88 -39.09 -7.20
CA ARG A 638 -9.56 -38.51 -5.89
C ARG A 638 -9.75 -36.99 -5.88
N ALA A 639 -9.40 -36.30 -6.96
CA ALA A 639 -9.70 -34.88 -7.10
C ALA A 639 -11.21 -34.60 -7.12
N ALA A 640 -12.01 -35.45 -7.78
CA ALA A 640 -13.48 -35.33 -7.80
C ALA A 640 -14.11 -35.58 -6.42
N GLU A 641 -13.57 -36.50 -5.62
CA GLU A 641 -14.00 -36.69 -4.23
C GLU A 641 -13.79 -35.42 -3.38
N LEU A 642 -12.66 -34.74 -3.59
CA LEU A 642 -12.28 -33.53 -2.86
C LEU A 642 -12.96 -32.27 -3.42
N SER A 643 -13.34 -32.27 -4.69
CA SER A 643 -13.96 -31.13 -5.40
C SER A 643 -15.08 -31.60 -6.34
N PRO A 644 -16.21 -32.09 -5.80
CA PRO A 644 -17.25 -32.80 -6.55
C PRO A 644 -18.04 -31.94 -7.55
N GLN A 645 -17.84 -30.63 -7.54
CA GLN A 645 -18.48 -29.68 -8.46
C GLN A 645 -17.49 -28.96 -9.37
N SER A 646 -16.23 -29.44 -9.47
CA SER A 646 -15.26 -28.85 -10.41
C SER A 646 -15.58 -29.30 -11.85
N PRO A 647 -15.97 -28.39 -12.75
CA PRO A 647 -16.27 -28.75 -14.14
C PRO A 647 -15.04 -29.31 -14.86
N ASP A 648 -13.85 -28.75 -14.61
CA ASP A 648 -12.59 -29.20 -15.22
C ASP A 648 -12.25 -30.64 -14.85
N VAL A 649 -12.44 -31.02 -13.58
CA VAL A 649 -12.22 -32.39 -13.11
C VAL A 649 -13.20 -33.35 -13.79
N ILE A 650 -14.48 -33.00 -13.84
CA ILE A 650 -15.52 -33.84 -14.45
C ILE A 650 -15.28 -34.02 -15.95
N PHE A 651 -14.92 -32.94 -16.64
CA PHE A 651 -14.55 -32.98 -18.06
C PHE A 651 -13.35 -33.90 -18.30
N ASN A 652 -12.27 -33.72 -17.52
CA ASN A 652 -11.06 -34.52 -17.67
C ASN A 652 -11.29 -36.02 -17.37
N ILE A 653 -12.14 -36.37 -16.40
CA ILE A 653 -12.57 -37.76 -16.17
C ILE A 653 -13.24 -38.32 -17.44
N GLY A 654 -14.15 -37.56 -18.05
CA GLY A 654 -14.80 -37.95 -19.30
C GLY A 654 -13.79 -38.21 -20.42
N MET A 655 -12.79 -37.33 -20.57
CA MET A 655 -11.74 -37.49 -21.58
C MET A 655 -10.84 -38.71 -21.32
N ILE A 656 -10.48 -38.98 -20.06
CA ILE A 656 -9.71 -40.17 -19.70
C ILE A 656 -10.52 -41.45 -19.99
N TYR A 657 -11.82 -41.46 -19.66
CA TYR A 657 -12.70 -42.59 -20.00
C TYR A 657 -12.81 -42.82 -21.51
N ALA A 658 -12.90 -41.76 -22.30
CA ALA A 658 -12.94 -41.86 -23.76
C ALA A 658 -11.67 -42.54 -24.28
N GLN A 659 -10.49 -42.14 -23.80
CA GLN A 659 -9.22 -42.75 -24.22
C GLN A 659 -9.02 -44.18 -23.72
N LEU A 660 -9.61 -44.53 -22.57
CA LEU A 660 -9.68 -45.91 -22.09
C LEU A 660 -10.65 -46.80 -22.89
N GLY A 661 -11.38 -46.24 -23.87
CA GLY A 661 -12.41 -46.93 -24.64
C GLY A 661 -13.69 -47.19 -23.86
N GLN A 662 -13.88 -46.51 -22.73
CA GLN A 662 -15.06 -46.63 -21.86
C GLN A 662 -16.12 -45.58 -22.24
N GLY A 663 -16.57 -45.61 -23.50
CA GLY A 663 -17.41 -44.56 -24.08
C GLY A 663 -18.71 -44.27 -23.32
N THR A 664 -19.35 -45.27 -22.70
CA THR A 664 -20.56 -45.05 -21.89
C THR A 664 -20.29 -44.17 -20.67
N MET A 665 -19.16 -44.39 -19.97
CA MET A 665 -18.77 -43.56 -18.82
C MET A 665 -18.34 -42.16 -19.26
N ALA A 666 -17.65 -42.06 -20.41
CA ALA A 666 -17.26 -40.77 -21.00
C ALA A 666 -18.47 -39.90 -21.35
N ILE A 667 -19.50 -40.51 -21.97
CA ILE A 667 -20.78 -39.86 -22.29
C ILE A 667 -21.46 -39.36 -21.02
N GLU A 668 -21.56 -40.17 -19.96
CA GLU A 668 -22.17 -39.77 -18.70
C GLU A 668 -21.47 -38.56 -18.09
N MET A 669 -20.13 -38.54 -18.11
CA MET A 669 -19.34 -37.43 -17.57
C MET A 669 -19.43 -36.15 -18.39
N LEU A 670 -19.42 -36.23 -19.71
CA LEU A 670 -19.63 -35.06 -20.56
C LEU A 670 -21.05 -34.52 -20.48
N GLN A 671 -22.05 -35.38 -20.34
CA GLN A 671 -23.43 -34.94 -20.05
C GLN A 671 -23.50 -34.21 -18.71
N HIS A 672 -22.85 -34.74 -17.67
CA HIS A 672 -22.77 -34.06 -16.37
C HIS A 672 -22.06 -32.71 -16.48
N TYR A 673 -20.91 -32.65 -17.16
CA TYR A 673 -20.19 -31.40 -17.46
C TYR A 673 -21.11 -30.36 -18.13
N LEU A 674 -21.86 -30.76 -19.16
CA LEU A 674 -22.76 -29.87 -19.90
C LEU A 674 -23.98 -29.40 -19.10
N THR A 675 -24.32 -30.04 -17.97
CA THR A 675 -25.32 -29.47 -17.04
C THR A 675 -24.80 -28.23 -16.32
N MET A 676 -23.48 -28.12 -16.13
CA MET A 676 -22.80 -26.97 -15.52
C MET A 676 -22.37 -25.96 -16.58
N SER A 677 -21.93 -26.43 -17.75
CA SER A 677 -21.45 -25.61 -18.87
C SER A 677 -22.29 -25.81 -20.14
N PRO A 678 -23.58 -25.41 -20.14
CA PRO A 678 -24.53 -25.73 -21.23
C PRO A 678 -24.23 -25.05 -22.57
N ASN A 679 -23.33 -24.06 -22.58
CA ASN A 679 -22.99 -23.28 -23.78
C ASN A 679 -21.63 -23.67 -24.38
N ASP A 680 -20.95 -24.69 -23.84
CA ASP A 680 -19.67 -25.15 -24.38
C ASP A 680 -19.88 -25.97 -25.66
N LEU A 681 -19.71 -25.31 -26.81
CA LEU A 681 -19.90 -25.92 -28.13
C LEU A 681 -18.85 -27.00 -28.44
N HIS A 682 -17.64 -26.87 -27.90
CA HIS A 682 -16.59 -27.87 -28.08
C HIS A 682 -16.94 -29.15 -27.33
N ALA A 683 -17.35 -29.05 -26.07
CA ALA A 683 -17.77 -30.22 -25.30
C ALA A 683 -19.03 -30.90 -25.89
N LYS A 684 -19.98 -30.13 -26.44
CA LYS A 684 -21.12 -30.69 -27.19
C LYS A 684 -20.68 -31.44 -28.44
N THR A 685 -19.72 -30.90 -29.19
CA THR A 685 -19.16 -31.56 -30.38
C THR A 685 -18.43 -32.84 -30.01
N TYR A 686 -17.64 -32.84 -28.93
CA TYR A 686 -16.99 -34.05 -28.40
C TYR A 686 -17.99 -35.10 -27.94
N LEU A 687 -19.05 -34.70 -27.22
CA LEU A 687 -20.12 -35.60 -26.82
C LEU A 687 -20.80 -36.22 -28.05
N ALA A 688 -21.06 -35.43 -29.09
CA ALA A 688 -21.63 -35.92 -30.33
C ALA A 688 -20.75 -36.98 -30.99
N VAL A 689 -19.43 -36.74 -31.10
CA VAL A 689 -18.47 -37.72 -31.63
C VAL A 689 -18.54 -39.02 -30.84
N LEU A 690 -18.52 -38.96 -29.50
CA LEU A 690 -18.61 -40.15 -28.66
C LEU A 690 -19.96 -40.88 -28.80
N LEU A 691 -21.06 -40.15 -28.96
CA LEU A 691 -22.38 -40.74 -29.23
C LEU A 691 -22.38 -41.49 -30.56
N LEU A 692 -21.80 -40.91 -31.62
CA LEU A 692 -21.66 -41.55 -32.93
C LEU A 692 -20.79 -42.83 -32.83
N GLU A 693 -19.63 -42.75 -32.18
CA GLU A 693 -18.71 -43.88 -31.98
C GLU A 693 -19.34 -45.02 -31.17
N ASN A 694 -20.26 -44.69 -30.26
CA ASN A 694 -21.01 -45.65 -29.44
C ASN A 694 -22.35 -46.09 -30.07
N GLY A 695 -22.63 -45.71 -31.32
CA GLY A 695 -23.81 -46.15 -32.08
C GLY A 695 -25.11 -45.42 -31.78
N ALA A 696 -25.07 -44.33 -31.00
CA ALA A 696 -26.20 -43.43 -30.75
C ALA A 696 -26.27 -42.34 -31.83
N GLU A 697 -26.39 -42.77 -33.10
CA GLU A 697 -26.26 -41.90 -34.28
C GLU A 697 -27.25 -40.72 -34.26
N GLN A 698 -28.51 -40.97 -33.92
CA GLN A 698 -29.55 -39.95 -33.88
C GLN A 698 -29.25 -38.86 -32.83
N ASP A 699 -28.80 -39.26 -31.64
CA ASP A 699 -28.47 -38.32 -30.56
C ASP A 699 -27.20 -37.53 -30.89
N GLY A 700 -26.20 -38.17 -31.51
CA GLY A 700 -24.98 -37.51 -31.96
C GLY A 700 -25.23 -36.46 -33.04
N VAL A 701 -26.03 -36.79 -34.07
CA VAL A 701 -26.41 -35.82 -35.12
C VAL A 701 -27.21 -34.66 -34.54
N ALA A 702 -28.18 -34.93 -33.65
CA ALA A 702 -28.96 -33.87 -33.02
C ALA A 702 -28.08 -32.89 -32.23
N GLN A 703 -27.06 -33.39 -31.52
CA GLN A 703 -26.09 -32.51 -30.83
C GLN A 703 -25.27 -31.66 -31.80
N LEU A 704 -24.86 -32.20 -32.95
CA LEU A 704 -24.14 -31.43 -33.98
C LEU A 704 -25.04 -30.37 -34.61
N GLU A 705 -26.31 -30.67 -34.86
CA GLU A 705 -27.30 -29.69 -35.33
C GLU A 705 -27.53 -28.57 -34.32
N ASP A 706 -27.61 -28.90 -33.03
CA ASP A 706 -27.71 -27.90 -31.95
C ASP A 706 -26.48 -26.98 -31.90
N VAL A 707 -25.28 -27.53 -32.12
CA VAL A 707 -24.04 -26.73 -32.23
C VAL A 707 -24.11 -25.79 -33.44
N LEU A 708 -24.49 -26.30 -34.62
CA LEU A 708 -24.57 -25.52 -35.86
C LEU A 708 -25.72 -24.50 -35.87
N ALA A 709 -26.76 -24.71 -35.07
CA ALA A 709 -27.81 -23.71 -34.87
C ALA A 709 -27.30 -22.46 -34.13
N VAL A 710 -26.29 -22.63 -33.26
CA VAL A 710 -25.63 -21.53 -32.52
C VAL A 710 -24.47 -20.95 -33.33
N ASP A 711 -23.62 -21.81 -33.89
CA ASP A 711 -22.48 -21.44 -34.73
C ASP A 711 -22.50 -22.22 -36.06
N PRO A 712 -23.13 -21.65 -37.12
CA PRO A 712 -23.24 -22.30 -38.42
C PRO A 712 -21.90 -22.59 -39.12
N GLU A 713 -20.82 -21.93 -38.71
CA GLU A 713 -19.48 -22.11 -39.30
C GLU A 713 -18.55 -22.94 -38.41
N HIS A 714 -19.07 -23.59 -37.35
CA HIS A 714 -18.27 -24.39 -36.42
C HIS A 714 -17.48 -25.50 -37.15
N PRO A 715 -16.14 -25.40 -37.27
CA PRO A 715 -15.38 -26.20 -38.22
C PRO A 715 -15.44 -27.70 -37.95
N GLU A 716 -15.34 -28.08 -36.67
CA GLU A 716 -15.29 -29.49 -36.27
C GLU A 716 -16.66 -30.17 -36.41
N ALA A 717 -17.75 -29.44 -36.16
CA ALA A 717 -19.11 -29.99 -36.30
C ALA A 717 -19.47 -30.22 -37.78
N LEU A 718 -19.10 -29.27 -38.65
CA LEU A 718 -19.24 -29.43 -40.11
C LEU A 718 -18.40 -30.59 -40.64
N ARG A 719 -17.16 -30.74 -40.14
CA ARG A 719 -16.27 -31.85 -40.52
C ARG A 719 -16.90 -33.19 -40.16
N VAL A 720 -17.35 -33.36 -38.91
CA VAL A 720 -17.93 -34.63 -38.43
C VAL A 720 -19.22 -34.98 -39.19
N LEU A 721 -20.11 -34.02 -39.46
CA LEU A 721 -21.30 -34.27 -40.27
C LEU A 721 -20.95 -34.59 -41.73
N GLY A 722 -19.97 -33.92 -42.32
CA GLY A 722 -19.48 -34.19 -43.67
C GLY A 722 -18.92 -35.61 -43.80
N ASP A 723 -18.10 -36.04 -42.84
CA ASP A 723 -17.54 -37.40 -42.78
C ASP A 723 -18.66 -38.46 -42.64
N LEU A 724 -19.67 -38.19 -41.80
CA LEU A 724 -20.83 -39.07 -41.65
C LEU A 724 -21.65 -39.17 -42.93
N GLN A 725 -21.91 -38.05 -43.61
CA GLN A 725 -22.68 -38.02 -44.85
C GLN A 725 -21.96 -38.76 -46.00
N MET A 726 -20.64 -38.62 -46.09
CA MET A 726 -19.83 -39.39 -47.05
C MET A 726 -19.89 -40.90 -46.77
N ALA A 727 -19.85 -41.31 -45.49
CA ALA A 727 -19.97 -42.72 -45.11
C ALA A 727 -21.35 -43.32 -45.47
N VAL A 728 -22.42 -42.53 -45.34
CA VAL A 728 -23.78 -42.91 -45.76
C VAL A 728 -23.88 -43.02 -47.28
N ASP A 729 -23.36 -42.03 -48.02
CA ASP A 729 -23.36 -42.03 -49.49
C ASP A 729 -22.55 -43.22 -50.07
N ASP A 730 -21.43 -43.59 -49.45
CA ASP A 730 -20.61 -44.76 -49.83
C ASP A 730 -21.32 -46.09 -49.52
N ALA A 731 -22.06 -46.17 -48.40
CA ALA A 731 -22.84 -47.36 -48.03
C ALA A 731 -24.02 -47.60 -48.98
N ASP A 732 -24.70 -46.52 -49.42
CA ASP A 732 -25.80 -46.57 -50.38
C ASP A 732 -25.30 -46.80 -51.82
N GLY A 733 -24.15 -46.25 -52.20
CA GLY A 733 -23.50 -46.48 -53.49
C GLY A 733 -23.05 -47.93 -53.72
N GLY A 734 -22.64 -48.62 -52.65
CA GLY A 734 -22.22 -50.03 -52.68
C GLY A 734 -23.35 -51.06 -52.92
N GLN A 735 -24.62 -50.71 -52.67
CA GLN A 735 -25.76 -51.60 -52.93
C GLN A 735 -26.32 -51.51 -54.37
N SER A 736 -25.74 -50.64 -55.22
CA SER A 736 -26.22 -50.41 -56.59
C SER A 736 -25.51 -51.21 -57.70
N ASN A 737 -24.58 -52.13 -57.36
CA ASN A 737 -23.87 -53.01 -58.31
C ASN A 737 -24.05 -54.51 -57.99
N GLY A 738 -25.31 -54.97 -57.86
CA GLY A 738 -25.70 -56.38 -57.74
C GLY A 738 -26.60 -56.85 -58.88
#